data_AF-A0A3D2TI61-F1
#
_entry.id   AF-A0A3D2TI61-F1
#
_cell.length_a   1.000
_cell.length_b   1.000
_cell.length_c   1.000
_cell.angle_alpha   90.00
_cell.angle_beta   90.00
_cell.angle_gamma   90.00
#
_symmetry.space_group_name_H-M   'P 1'
#
loop_
_entity.id
_entity.type
_entity.pdbx_description
1 polymer ?
#
loop_
_entity_poly.entity_id
_entity_poly.type
_entity_poly.pdbx_seq_one_letter_code
_entity_poly.pdbx_strand_id
1 'polypeptide(L)'
;MTVAQATPATWRLLCEALSSSTSSPETARPLLGLKALCGGEALDLALARQLLEAGVELWNMYGPTETTIWSGVLRIDQAMLERGYVPIGGPIANTGFHVLDQRHAQVPIGVAGELYISGAGLSPGYHGRPALTKEKFIALNKNGTPSISTKRLYATGDRVRHRDDGTLEFLGRQDHQIKLRGFRIELGEIESHLTAIDAVDAAFVMLQQVAYEPQLIAYCQLVDEAAHQNSEGIRKHLQTRLPAYMIPADFVLLDQFPLSPNGKVDRQALQALGDTSVVVHTENEVKHEPLDSAELGLARIWEEVLGRPVMRKGANFFEQGGHSLLAARMIAHLRDHFQVDLPLRAVFDSPKLEDLARKITEHQTLAKKAGHPSGEVVLSHATRQEDELFLTHAQQRQWVLAQLDPSSPAYNIPAAVKIDGELDYDRLEESVATVCQRHEVLRTAYVNDGTGSPRPELRPSAVPSIQQFDLSDLSESEQELPLNALLTEKSRIPFDLEQAPLLRVICVKLSATEHVVMLVLHHIVADAWSLHLLFKELRLFQELPKLGSRSQRGSLIPLTHQYSDYARLEQQNDNQQSQDYWKNQLADVPDRLELPIDYARPAAPAYVADSVSFQVNPEQKRALEDLSRQHQATLFMTLLAAFKVLLARYTSNS
;
A
#
# COMPACT_ATOMS: atom_id res chain seq x y z
N MET A 1 14.38 -23.90 18.01
CA MET A 1 14.45 -22.43 18.04
C MET A 1 14.27 -21.93 16.61
N THR A 2 13.17 -21.24 16.34
CA THR A 2 12.83 -20.78 14.98
C THR A 2 13.54 -19.46 14.74
N VAL A 3 14.13 -19.28 13.55
CA VAL A 3 14.88 -18.08 13.17
C VAL A 3 14.28 -17.52 11.89
N ALA A 4 14.06 -16.21 11.84
CA ALA A 4 13.66 -15.52 10.62
C ALA A 4 14.49 -14.23 10.45
N GLN A 5 14.82 -13.90 9.21
CA GLN A 5 15.57 -12.69 8.85
C GLN A 5 14.72 -11.84 7.91
N ALA A 6 14.55 -10.56 8.24
CA ALA A 6 13.83 -9.61 7.40
C ALA A 6 14.27 -8.16 7.68
N THR A 7 13.84 -7.22 6.86
CA THR A 7 14.07 -5.79 7.11
C THR A 7 13.08 -5.25 8.15
N PRO A 8 13.40 -4.15 8.85
CA PRO A 8 12.47 -3.44 9.73
C PRO A 8 11.08 -3.23 9.12
N ALA A 9 10.98 -2.88 7.84
CA ALA A 9 9.69 -2.69 7.16
C ALA A 9 8.85 -3.98 7.12
N THR A 10 9.47 -5.13 6.82
CA THR A 10 8.79 -6.43 6.81
C THR A 10 8.38 -6.85 8.22
N TRP A 11 9.24 -6.63 9.22
CA TRP A 11 8.87 -6.89 10.63
C TRP A 11 7.69 -6.03 11.08
N ARG A 12 7.63 -4.77 10.65
CA ARG A 12 6.50 -3.89 10.93
C ARG A 12 5.21 -4.40 10.32
N LEU A 13 5.23 -4.80 9.05
CA LEU A 13 4.08 -5.42 8.37
C LEU A 13 3.63 -6.70 9.05
N LEU A 14 4.57 -7.53 9.52
CA LEU A 14 4.26 -8.75 10.27
C LEU A 14 3.64 -8.43 11.63
N CYS A 15 4.19 -7.47 12.37
CA CYS A 15 3.60 -7.00 13.61
C CYS A 15 2.17 -6.45 13.38
N GLU A 16 1.96 -5.64 12.33
CA GLU A 16 0.64 -5.11 11.95
C GLU A 16 -0.35 -6.22 11.55
N ALA A 17 0.11 -7.23 10.82
CA ALA A 17 -0.70 -8.38 10.40
C ALA A 17 -1.03 -9.33 11.58
N LEU A 18 -0.10 -9.52 12.51
CA LEU A 18 -0.31 -10.34 13.69
C LEU A 18 -1.20 -9.63 14.72
N SER A 19 -1.04 -8.32 14.89
CA SER A 19 -1.96 -7.47 15.66
C SER A 19 -3.38 -7.43 15.08
N SER A 20 -3.57 -7.80 13.81
CA SER A 20 -4.89 -7.87 13.15
C SER A 20 -5.46 -9.28 12.96
N SER A 21 -4.74 -10.35 13.36
CA SER A 21 -5.14 -11.75 13.11
C SER A 21 -5.36 -12.63 14.35
N THR A 22 -5.08 -12.19 15.57
CA THR A 22 -5.23 -13.04 16.77
C THR A 22 -6.70 -13.22 17.18
N SER A 23 -7.23 -14.42 16.88
CA SER A 23 -8.56 -14.90 17.25
C SER A 23 -8.54 -16.26 17.99
N SER A 24 -7.38 -16.72 18.52
CA SER A 24 -7.34 -17.92 19.39
C SER A 24 -6.22 -17.91 20.44
N PRO A 25 -6.43 -18.48 21.65
CA PRO A 25 -5.58 -18.32 22.85
C PRO A 25 -4.57 -19.40 23.12
N GLU A 26 -4.70 -20.52 22.42
CA GLU A 26 -3.74 -21.61 22.54
C GLU A 26 -2.47 -21.31 21.70
N THR A 27 -2.42 -20.14 21.05
CA THR A 27 -1.27 -19.60 20.31
C THR A 27 -0.79 -18.26 20.89
N ALA A 28 -0.77 -18.14 22.23
CA ALA A 28 -0.30 -16.95 22.92
C ALA A 28 1.12 -16.58 22.45
N ARG A 29 1.21 -15.42 21.77
CA ARG A 29 2.41 -14.83 21.14
C ARG A 29 2.98 -15.71 20.00
N PRO A 30 2.47 -15.60 18.77
CA PRO A 30 3.02 -16.33 17.61
C PRO A 30 4.51 -16.03 17.32
N LEU A 31 5.05 -14.96 17.91
CA LEU A 31 6.45 -14.57 17.83
C LEU A 31 7.28 -14.94 19.07
N LEU A 32 6.68 -15.52 20.12
CA LEU A 32 7.37 -15.88 21.35
C LEU A 32 8.44 -16.94 21.07
N GLY A 33 9.67 -16.62 21.46
CA GLY A 33 10.82 -17.48 21.22
C GLY A 33 11.28 -17.51 19.76
N LEU A 34 10.71 -16.67 18.88
CA LEU A 34 11.27 -16.41 17.56
C LEU A 34 12.57 -15.64 17.71
N LYS A 35 13.62 -16.07 17.02
CA LYS A 35 14.82 -15.27 16.84
C LYS A 35 14.68 -14.43 15.58
N ALA A 36 14.53 -13.12 15.74
CA ALA A 36 14.44 -12.18 14.63
C ALA A 36 15.81 -11.57 14.33
N LEU A 37 16.29 -11.79 13.11
CA LEU A 37 17.44 -11.09 12.56
C LEU A 37 16.93 -9.88 11.76
N CYS A 38 17.18 -8.68 12.25
CA CYS A 38 16.70 -7.43 11.68
C CYS A 38 17.87 -6.66 11.09
N GLY A 39 17.85 -6.37 9.78
CA GLY A 39 18.97 -5.69 9.13
C GLY A 39 18.65 -5.15 7.75
N GLY A 40 19.57 -4.38 7.19
CA GLY A 40 19.42 -3.74 5.88
C GLY A 40 18.75 -2.36 5.96
N GLU A 41 18.11 -2.05 7.09
CA GLU A 41 17.66 -0.70 7.41
C GLU A 41 17.98 -0.32 8.85
N ALA A 42 17.90 0.98 9.18
CA ALA A 42 17.99 1.41 10.57
C ALA A 42 16.73 0.91 11.28
N LEU A 43 16.92 0.05 12.27
CA LEU A 43 15.84 -0.40 13.13
C LEU A 43 15.43 0.76 14.04
N ASP A 44 14.19 1.21 13.92
CA ASP A 44 13.67 2.28 14.76
C ASP A 44 13.33 1.76 16.17
N LEU A 45 13.33 2.69 17.12
CA LEU A 45 13.15 2.39 18.54
C LEU A 45 11.76 1.80 18.85
N ALA A 46 10.71 2.24 18.15
CA ALA A 46 9.34 1.81 18.42
C ALA A 46 9.15 0.35 17.99
N LEU A 47 9.61 -0.01 16.79
CA LEU A 47 9.56 -1.38 16.31
C LEU A 47 10.44 -2.33 17.14
N ALA A 48 11.61 -1.89 17.59
CA ALA A 48 12.47 -2.70 18.46
C ALA A 48 11.79 -3.05 19.78
N ARG A 49 11.10 -2.08 20.41
CA ARG A 49 10.32 -2.31 21.64
C ARG A 49 9.17 -3.29 21.41
N GLN A 50 8.40 -3.06 20.35
CA GLN A 50 7.27 -3.92 19.99
C GLN A 50 7.69 -5.39 19.79
N LEU A 51 8.82 -5.64 19.14
CA LEU A 51 9.34 -7.00 18.94
C LEU A 51 9.79 -7.64 20.26
N LEU A 52 10.49 -6.92 21.12
CA LEU A 52 10.91 -7.44 22.44
C LEU A 52 9.70 -7.76 23.34
N GLU A 53 8.69 -6.89 23.35
CA GLU A 53 7.44 -7.08 24.09
C GLU A 53 6.67 -8.31 23.60
N ALA A 54 6.72 -8.60 22.29
CA ALA A 54 6.17 -9.82 21.70
C ALA A 54 6.94 -11.11 22.07
N GLY A 55 8.03 -11.00 22.86
CA GLY A 55 8.84 -12.14 23.30
C GLY A 55 9.84 -12.64 22.24
N VAL A 56 10.18 -11.79 21.28
CA VAL A 56 11.18 -12.08 20.24
C VAL A 56 12.59 -11.93 20.79
N GLU A 57 13.46 -12.88 20.47
CA GLU A 57 14.91 -12.68 20.61
C GLU A 57 15.42 -11.83 19.44
N LEU A 58 15.53 -10.53 19.66
CA LEU A 58 15.85 -9.55 18.63
C LEU A 58 17.35 -9.37 18.43
N TRP A 59 17.81 -9.49 17.18
CA TRP A 59 19.18 -9.23 16.77
C TRP A 59 19.22 -8.16 15.68
N ASN A 60 19.94 -7.06 15.95
CA ASN A 60 20.20 -6.02 14.96
C ASN A 60 21.47 -6.35 14.17
N MET A 61 21.35 -6.41 12.85
CA MET A 61 22.39 -6.80 11.90
C MET A 61 22.77 -5.59 11.05
N TYR A 62 24.07 -5.34 10.90
CA TYR A 62 24.59 -4.24 10.10
C TYR A 62 25.67 -4.74 9.13
N GLY A 63 25.62 -4.29 7.89
CA GLY A 63 26.62 -4.62 6.88
C GLY A 63 26.23 -4.10 5.51
N PRO A 64 27.14 -3.42 4.80
CA PRO A 64 26.98 -3.15 3.37
C PRO A 64 27.30 -4.39 2.52
N THR A 65 26.85 -4.39 1.26
CA THR A 65 27.06 -5.48 0.30
C THR A 65 28.56 -5.74 0.05
N GLU A 66 29.35 -4.67 0.02
CA GLU A 66 30.79 -4.65 -0.20
C GLU A 66 31.60 -5.37 0.88
N THR A 67 30.98 -5.63 2.03
CA THR A 67 31.57 -6.37 3.15
C THR A 67 30.85 -7.70 3.42
N THR A 68 30.14 -8.21 2.42
CA THR A 68 29.50 -9.52 2.37
C THR A 68 28.40 -9.72 3.42
N ILE A 69 27.20 -9.25 3.07
CA ILE A 69 25.95 -9.44 3.82
C ILE A 69 25.97 -8.68 5.16
N TRP A 70 26.59 -9.22 6.20
CA TRP A 70 26.59 -8.65 7.54
C TRP A 70 28.02 -8.58 8.07
N SER A 71 28.35 -7.45 8.68
CA SER A 71 29.67 -7.18 9.24
C SER A 71 29.62 -6.90 10.73
N GLY A 72 28.45 -6.58 11.27
CA GLY A 72 28.20 -6.42 12.69
C GLY A 72 26.85 -6.99 13.10
N VAL A 73 26.78 -7.40 14.36
CA VAL A 73 25.61 -8.04 14.96
C VAL A 73 25.54 -7.71 16.43
N LEU A 74 24.33 -7.47 16.93
CA LEU A 74 24.09 -7.29 18.36
C LEU A 74 22.71 -7.80 18.74
N ARG A 75 22.66 -8.55 19.83
CA ARG A 75 21.39 -8.90 20.46
C ARG A 75 20.89 -7.69 21.24
N ILE A 76 19.69 -7.24 20.91
CA ILE A 76 19.05 -6.09 21.56
C ILE A 76 18.30 -6.59 22.80
N ASP A 77 18.40 -5.83 23.88
CA ASP A 77 17.61 -6.03 25.09
C ASP A 77 16.91 -4.73 25.52
N GLN A 78 15.97 -4.84 26.47
CA GLN A 78 15.15 -3.73 26.92
C GLN A 78 15.98 -2.59 27.53
N ALA A 79 17.02 -2.93 28.29
CA ALA A 79 17.90 -1.96 28.96
C ALA A 79 18.73 -1.12 27.96
N MET A 80 19.02 -1.66 26.77
CA MET A 80 19.62 -0.88 25.69
C MET A 80 18.63 0.15 25.12
N LEU A 81 17.35 -0.19 24.98
CA LEU A 81 16.32 0.68 24.38
C LEU A 81 15.85 1.82 25.30
N GLU A 82 16.07 1.72 26.61
CA GLU A 82 15.83 2.80 27.58
C GLU A 82 16.71 4.03 27.30
N ARG A 83 17.81 3.86 26.55
CA ARG A 83 18.77 4.92 26.19
C ARG A 83 18.30 5.81 25.05
N GLY A 84 17.16 5.51 24.43
CA GLY A 84 16.52 6.34 23.41
C GLY A 84 17.02 6.14 21.97
N TYR A 85 17.83 5.11 21.70
CA TYR A 85 18.25 4.75 20.34
C TYR A 85 18.50 3.23 20.24
N VAL A 86 18.65 2.72 19.01
CA VAL A 86 18.98 1.31 18.73
C VAL A 86 20.45 1.23 18.28
N PRO A 87 21.35 0.58 19.04
CA PRO A 87 22.76 0.49 18.65
C PRO A 87 22.97 -0.40 17.42
N ILE A 88 23.95 -0.05 16.58
CA ILE A 88 24.49 -0.97 15.58
C ILE A 88 25.53 -1.86 16.25
N GLY A 89 25.48 -3.15 15.93
CA GLY A 89 26.22 -4.14 16.67
C GLY A 89 27.74 -4.13 16.49
N GLY A 90 28.41 -4.95 17.28
CA GLY A 90 29.87 -5.12 17.21
C GLY A 90 30.28 -5.97 16.00
N PRO A 91 31.55 -5.88 15.57
CA PRO A 91 32.02 -6.59 14.39
C PRO A 91 31.94 -8.12 14.57
N ILE A 92 31.59 -8.84 13.50
CA ILE A 92 31.62 -10.31 13.47
C ILE A 92 33.07 -10.84 13.42
N ALA A 93 33.23 -12.16 13.48
CA ALA A 93 34.54 -12.81 13.41
C ALA A 93 35.36 -12.34 12.19
N ASN A 94 36.64 -12.04 12.43
CA ASN A 94 37.58 -11.54 11.42
C ASN A 94 37.18 -10.22 10.73
N THR A 95 36.33 -9.42 11.38
CA THR A 95 35.93 -8.08 10.95
C THR A 95 36.38 -7.04 11.98
N GLY A 96 36.73 -5.84 11.54
CA GLY A 96 37.03 -4.72 12.42
C GLY A 96 36.28 -3.47 12.00
N PHE A 97 35.62 -2.81 12.95
CA PHE A 97 34.97 -1.51 12.79
C PHE A 97 35.90 -0.40 13.27
N HIS A 98 36.04 0.64 12.47
CA HIS A 98 36.89 1.79 12.76
C HIS A 98 36.08 3.06 12.55
N VAL A 99 35.95 3.89 13.58
CA VAL A 99 35.28 5.19 13.45
C VAL A 99 36.34 6.25 13.28
N LEU A 100 36.42 6.80 12.07
CA LEU A 100 37.50 7.68 11.67
C LEU A 100 37.00 9.09 11.32
N ASP A 101 37.86 10.09 11.50
CA ASP A 101 37.66 11.44 10.98
C ASP A 101 38.08 11.56 9.51
N GLN A 102 37.96 12.77 8.95
CA GLN A 102 38.33 13.07 7.56
C GLN A 102 39.83 12.91 7.25
N ARG A 103 40.67 12.74 8.28
CA ARG A 103 42.11 12.49 8.16
C ARG A 103 42.42 11.01 8.36
N HIS A 104 41.40 10.15 8.42
CA HIS A 104 41.48 8.73 8.75
C HIS A 104 42.08 8.44 10.13
N ALA A 105 41.97 9.39 11.07
CA ALA A 105 42.37 9.19 12.46
C ALA A 105 41.19 8.72 13.31
N GLN A 106 41.44 7.88 14.31
CA GLN A 106 40.42 7.42 15.26
C GLN A 106 39.84 8.60 16.03
N VAL A 107 38.51 8.67 16.12
CA VAL A 107 37.82 9.70 16.90
C VAL A 107 37.63 9.27 18.37
N PRO A 108 37.63 10.20 19.34
CA PRO A 108 37.31 9.89 20.73
C PRO A 108 35.87 9.37 20.91
N ILE A 109 35.63 8.67 22.03
CA ILE A 109 34.28 8.29 22.47
C ILE A 109 33.39 9.54 22.53
N GLY A 110 32.15 9.43 22.05
CA GLY A 110 31.18 10.53 22.00
C GLY A 110 31.30 11.45 20.79
N VAL A 111 32.35 11.33 19.98
CA VAL A 111 32.53 12.12 18.75
C VAL A 111 32.03 11.32 17.54
N ALA A 112 31.29 11.98 16.66
CA ALA A 112 30.79 11.36 15.43
C ALA A 112 31.89 11.30 14.35
N GLY A 113 32.07 10.13 13.74
CA GLY A 113 32.98 9.90 12.61
C GLY A 113 32.32 9.05 11.52
N GLU A 114 33.06 8.73 10.46
CA GLU A 114 32.63 7.77 9.44
C GLU A 114 33.04 6.35 9.87
N LEU A 115 32.18 5.37 9.60
CA LEU A 115 32.46 3.96 9.83
C LEU A 115 33.28 3.38 8.66
N TYR A 116 34.37 2.73 9.00
CA TYR A 116 35.19 1.94 8.08
C TYR A 116 35.21 0.49 8.53
N ILE A 117 35.09 -0.43 7.57
CA ILE A 117 35.07 -1.86 7.83
C ILE A 117 36.34 -2.50 7.27
N SER A 118 36.96 -3.38 8.05
CA SER A 118 38.16 -4.12 7.68
C SER A 118 37.94 -5.61 7.86
N GLY A 119 38.75 -6.44 7.18
CA GLY A 119 38.84 -7.87 7.48
C GLY A 119 38.37 -8.77 6.35
N ALA A 120 38.03 -10.02 6.71
CA ALA A 120 37.81 -11.10 5.76
C ALA A 120 36.53 -10.94 4.92
N GLY A 121 35.55 -10.16 5.40
CA GLY A 121 34.29 -9.92 4.68
C GLY A 121 34.41 -8.99 3.48
N LEU A 122 35.54 -8.29 3.30
CA LEU A 122 35.72 -7.35 2.20
C LEU A 122 35.72 -8.05 0.84
N SER A 123 34.84 -7.59 -0.06
CA SER A 123 34.81 -8.06 -1.44
C SER A 123 36.09 -7.65 -2.21
N PRO A 124 36.34 -8.22 -3.40
CA PRO A 124 37.44 -7.76 -4.24
C PRO A 124 37.31 -6.31 -4.69
N GLY A 125 36.08 -5.80 -4.85
CA GLY A 125 35.77 -4.47 -5.39
C GLY A 125 34.52 -4.48 -6.28
N TYR A 126 34.32 -3.39 -7.01
CA TYR A 126 33.22 -3.23 -7.96
C TYR A 126 33.60 -3.75 -9.35
N HIS A 127 32.75 -4.59 -9.94
CA HIS A 127 32.98 -5.16 -11.27
C HIS A 127 33.04 -4.06 -12.34
N GLY A 128 34.09 -4.07 -13.17
CA GLY A 128 34.30 -3.07 -14.23
C GLY A 128 34.55 -1.63 -13.75
N ARG A 129 34.70 -1.39 -12.43
CA ARG A 129 34.87 -0.04 -11.85
C ARG A 129 36.11 0.04 -10.93
N PRO A 130 37.34 -0.01 -11.48
CA PRO A 130 38.57 0.01 -10.69
C PRO A 130 38.82 1.33 -9.96
N ALA A 131 38.40 2.47 -10.52
CA ALA A 131 38.54 3.78 -9.89
C ALA A 131 37.71 3.87 -8.59
N LEU A 132 36.42 3.54 -8.66
CA LEU A 132 35.52 3.49 -7.51
C LEU A 132 35.98 2.45 -6.47
N THR A 133 36.51 1.31 -6.94
CA THR A 133 37.10 0.30 -6.04
C THR A 133 38.27 0.89 -5.25
N LYS A 134 39.16 1.63 -5.90
CA LYS A 134 40.31 2.25 -5.22
C LYS A 134 39.89 3.37 -4.27
N GLU A 135 38.84 4.10 -4.61
CA GLU A 135 38.25 5.14 -3.76
C GLU A 135 37.65 4.57 -2.48
N LYS A 136 36.80 3.55 -2.59
CA LYS A 136 36.06 2.99 -1.46
C LYS A 136 36.85 1.94 -0.67
N PHE A 137 37.71 1.17 -1.33
CA PHE A 137 38.57 0.16 -0.71
C PHE A 137 39.99 0.70 -0.49
N ILE A 138 40.13 1.46 0.59
CA ILE A 138 41.36 2.17 0.93
C ILE A 138 42.34 1.18 1.59
N ALA A 139 43.56 1.12 1.09
CA ALA A 139 44.60 0.27 1.67
C ALA A 139 45.42 1.08 2.69
N LEU A 140 45.62 0.59 3.92
CA LEU A 140 46.38 1.28 4.97
C LEU A 140 47.76 0.63 5.22
N ASN A 141 48.81 1.42 5.48
CA ASN A 141 50.08 0.95 6.05
C ASN A 141 50.01 0.83 7.57
N LYS A 142 51.07 0.24 8.14
CA LYS A 142 51.31 0.08 9.58
C LYS A 142 51.28 1.39 10.40
N ASN A 143 51.30 2.56 9.74
CA ASN A 143 51.33 3.87 10.39
C ASN A 143 50.03 4.68 10.13
N GLY A 144 48.96 4.05 9.60
CA GLY A 144 47.68 4.72 9.35
C GLY A 144 47.63 5.61 8.10
N THR A 145 48.66 5.58 7.25
CA THR A 145 48.68 6.27 5.94
C THR A 145 48.43 5.28 4.79
N PRO A 146 47.94 5.69 3.61
CA PRO A 146 47.57 4.74 2.56
C PRO A 146 48.75 3.91 2.02
N SER A 147 48.61 2.59 1.81
CA SER A 147 49.67 1.69 1.27
C SER A 147 49.14 0.37 0.72
N ILE A 148 49.86 -0.21 -0.25
CA ILE A 148 49.51 -1.40 -1.05
C ILE A 148 49.63 -2.75 -0.27
N SER A 149 49.85 -2.76 1.05
CA SER A 149 49.93 -4.00 1.85
C SER A 149 48.66 -4.31 2.68
N THR A 150 48.51 -5.57 3.06
CA THR A 150 47.31 -6.42 3.20
C THR A 150 46.15 -6.04 4.14
N LYS A 151 46.05 -4.83 4.70
CA LYS A 151 44.84 -4.39 5.42
C LYS A 151 44.08 -3.33 4.62
N ARG A 152 43.07 -3.79 3.88
CA ARG A 152 42.08 -2.92 3.22
C ARG A 152 41.02 -2.50 4.22
N LEU A 153 40.59 -1.25 4.15
CA LEU A 153 39.38 -0.72 4.74
C LEU A 153 38.36 -0.48 3.62
N TYR A 154 37.09 -0.67 3.93
CA TYR A 154 35.99 -0.19 3.12
C TYR A 154 35.36 1.02 3.80
N ALA A 155 35.34 2.16 3.10
CA ALA A 155 34.65 3.38 3.53
C ALA A 155 33.14 3.18 3.36
N THR A 156 32.40 3.05 4.46
CA THR A 156 30.98 2.68 4.35
C THR A 156 30.11 3.85 3.96
N GLY A 157 30.56 5.10 4.14
CA GLY A 157 29.73 6.29 4.03
C GLY A 157 28.77 6.48 5.20
N ASP A 158 28.75 5.60 6.21
CA ASP A 158 27.85 5.72 7.36
C ASP A 158 28.48 6.56 8.47
N ARG A 159 27.72 7.53 9.01
CA ARG A 159 28.12 8.34 10.15
C ARG A 159 27.67 7.68 11.44
N VAL A 160 28.62 7.45 12.34
CA VAL A 160 28.39 6.72 13.59
C VAL A 160 29.13 7.39 14.74
N ARG A 161 28.77 7.01 15.96
CA ARG A 161 29.42 7.52 17.18
C ARG A 161 29.57 6.41 18.21
N HIS A 162 30.78 6.27 18.76
CA HIS A 162 31.00 5.42 19.93
C HIS A 162 30.34 6.05 21.15
N ARG A 163 29.63 5.24 21.91
CA ARG A 163 29.09 5.60 23.22
C ARG A 163 30.02 5.11 24.33
N ASP A 164 29.86 5.68 25.51
CA ASP A 164 30.67 5.39 26.71
C ASP A 164 30.53 3.95 27.20
N ASP A 165 29.40 3.33 26.92
CA ASP A 165 29.12 1.90 27.12
C ASP A 165 29.79 0.97 26.10
N GLY A 166 30.55 1.51 25.15
CA GLY A 166 31.23 0.74 24.10
C GLY A 166 30.35 0.36 22.91
N THR A 167 29.06 0.72 22.92
CA THR A 167 28.16 0.53 21.78
C THR A 167 28.40 1.56 20.68
N LEU A 168 27.87 1.28 19.50
CA LEU A 168 28.01 2.15 18.34
C LEU A 168 26.62 2.65 17.91
N GLU A 169 26.44 3.96 17.94
CA GLU A 169 25.20 4.61 17.53
C GLU A 169 25.28 5.01 16.06
N PHE A 170 24.24 4.68 15.29
CA PHE A 170 24.11 5.11 13.91
C PHE A 170 23.45 6.49 13.83
N LEU A 171 24.08 7.43 13.12
CA LEU A 171 23.64 8.83 13.00
C LEU A 171 23.13 9.20 11.60
N GLY A 172 23.07 8.23 10.68
CA GLY A 172 22.72 8.44 9.28
C GLY A 172 23.90 8.27 8.34
N ARG A 173 23.71 8.60 7.06
CA ARG A 173 24.74 8.49 6.02
C ARG A 173 25.41 9.83 5.74
N GLN A 174 26.69 9.80 5.44
CA GLN A 174 27.48 10.92 4.91
C GLN A 174 27.28 11.09 3.41
N ASP A 175 27.22 9.96 2.69
CA ASP A 175 26.85 9.93 1.29
C ASP A 175 25.33 9.92 1.14
N HIS A 176 24.85 10.52 0.07
CA HIS A 176 23.45 10.89 -0.12
C HIS A 176 22.53 9.69 -0.42
N GLN A 177 22.86 8.48 0.02
CA GLN A 177 21.97 7.33 -0.09
C GLN A 177 20.68 7.54 0.69
N ILE A 178 19.55 7.32 0.04
CA ILE A 178 18.23 7.46 0.65
C ILE A 178 17.45 6.15 0.59
N LYS A 179 16.39 6.06 1.41
CA LYS A 179 15.39 5.01 1.29
C LYS A 179 14.08 5.61 0.85
N LEU A 180 13.58 5.18 -0.31
CA LEU A 180 12.32 5.65 -0.88
C LEU A 180 11.44 4.45 -1.21
N ARG A 181 10.22 4.41 -0.64
CA ARG A 181 9.21 3.38 -0.93
C ARG A 181 9.73 1.93 -0.76
N GLY A 182 10.55 1.70 0.25
CA GLY A 182 11.15 0.40 0.56
C GLY A 182 12.41 0.03 -0.25
N PHE A 183 12.90 0.94 -1.11
CA PHE A 183 14.13 0.74 -1.88
C PHE A 183 15.26 1.59 -1.32
N ARG A 184 16.45 0.99 -1.17
CA ARG A 184 17.70 1.73 -0.93
C ARG A 184 18.21 2.24 -2.26
N ILE A 185 18.37 3.56 -2.38
CA ILE A 185 18.75 4.24 -3.62
C ILE A 185 20.05 5.00 -3.39
N GLU A 186 21.03 4.74 -4.24
CA GLU A 186 22.27 5.50 -4.38
C GLU A 186 21.99 6.74 -5.23
N LEU A 187 21.87 7.92 -4.64
CA LEU A 187 21.67 9.13 -5.45
C LEU A 187 22.84 9.38 -6.41
N GLY A 188 24.06 9.05 -5.99
CA GLY A 188 25.25 9.08 -6.84
C GLY A 188 25.20 8.14 -8.05
N GLU A 189 24.43 7.06 -8.01
CA GLU A 189 24.20 6.20 -9.18
C GLU A 189 23.36 6.93 -10.22
N ILE A 190 22.30 7.61 -9.77
CA ILE A 190 21.46 8.44 -10.64
C ILE A 190 22.29 9.61 -11.20
N GLU A 191 23.06 10.30 -10.37
CA GLU A 191 23.97 11.39 -10.78
C GLU A 191 25.03 10.92 -11.80
N SER A 192 25.59 9.72 -11.61
CA SER A 192 26.57 9.15 -12.55
C SER A 192 25.93 8.81 -13.89
N HIS A 193 24.70 8.31 -13.89
CA HIS A 193 23.96 8.08 -15.14
C HIS A 193 23.53 9.39 -15.82
N LEU A 194 23.30 10.45 -15.04
CA LEU A 194 23.01 11.78 -15.57
C LEU A 194 24.23 12.42 -16.22
N THR A 195 25.38 12.38 -15.55
CA THR A 195 26.67 12.92 -16.05
C THR A 195 27.31 12.07 -17.15
N ALA A 196 26.82 10.85 -17.39
CA ALA A 196 27.20 10.03 -18.55
C ALA A 196 26.52 10.50 -19.86
N ILE A 197 25.66 11.50 -19.80
CA ILE A 197 25.01 12.11 -20.97
C ILE A 197 25.89 13.27 -21.43
N ASP A 198 26.33 13.27 -22.69
CA ASP A 198 27.24 14.29 -23.25
C ASP A 198 26.74 15.74 -23.07
N ALA A 199 25.43 15.93 -22.89
CA ALA A 199 24.78 17.22 -22.68
C ALA A 199 24.87 17.73 -21.22
N VAL A 200 25.22 16.90 -20.24
CA VAL A 200 25.18 17.21 -18.80
C VAL A 200 26.62 17.33 -18.25
N ASP A 201 27.02 18.55 -17.88
CA ASP A 201 28.34 18.85 -17.31
C ASP A 201 28.42 18.40 -15.83
N ALA A 202 27.35 18.63 -15.07
CA ALA A 202 27.25 18.20 -13.68
C ALA A 202 25.81 17.87 -13.31
N ALA A 203 25.61 16.95 -12.37
CA ALA A 203 24.29 16.59 -11.87
C ALA A 203 24.30 16.43 -10.34
N PHE A 204 23.16 16.74 -9.71
CA PHE A 204 22.94 16.58 -8.28
C PHE A 204 21.51 16.09 -8.05
N VAL A 205 21.33 15.01 -7.30
CA VAL A 205 20.00 14.44 -7.03
C VAL A 205 19.72 14.51 -5.54
N MET A 206 18.52 14.93 -5.16
CA MET A 206 18.10 14.96 -3.76
C MET A 206 16.64 14.56 -3.59
N LEU A 207 16.32 14.09 -2.39
CA LEU A 207 14.94 13.86 -1.98
C LEU A 207 14.33 15.17 -1.47
N GLN A 208 13.15 15.52 -1.97
CA GLN A 208 12.36 16.66 -1.50
C GLN A 208 10.97 16.23 -1.06
N GLN A 209 10.42 16.94 -0.10
CA GLN A 209 9.04 16.75 0.35
C GLN A 209 8.14 17.63 -0.51
N VAL A 210 7.39 17.01 -1.42
CA VAL A 210 6.40 17.72 -2.24
C VAL A 210 5.02 17.32 -1.72
N ALA A 211 4.33 18.26 -1.07
CA ALA A 211 3.11 18.01 -0.30
C ALA A 211 3.29 16.94 0.80
N TYR A 212 2.57 15.80 0.72
CA TYR A 212 2.58 14.73 1.73
C TYR A 212 3.46 13.53 1.37
N GLU A 213 4.19 13.56 0.24
CA GLU A 213 5.06 12.45 -0.18
C GLU A 213 6.50 12.89 -0.54
N PRO A 214 7.53 12.10 -0.14
CA PRO A 214 8.90 12.31 -0.58
C PRO A 214 9.10 11.94 -2.06
N GLN A 215 9.74 12.82 -2.84
CA GLN A 215 10.06 12.64 -4.26
C GLN A 215 11.53 12.92 -4.57
N LEU A 216 12.08 12.28 -5.60
CA LEU A 216 13.43 12.53 -6.10
C LEU A 216 13.42 13.70 -7.09
N ILE A 217 14.26 14.70 -6.89
CA ILE A 217 14.49 15.79 -7.86
C ILE A 217 15.96 15.77 -8.30
N ALA A 218 16.18 15.82 -9.61
CA ALA A 218 17.51 15.93 -10.20
C ALA A 218 17.76 17.37 -10.67
N TYR A 219 18.94 17.89 -10.40
CA TYR A 219 19.44 19.17 -10.87
C TYR A 219 20.55 18.89 -11.86
N CYS A 220 20.50 19.49 -13.05
CA CYS A 220 21.47 19.25 -14.11
C CYS A 220 22.04 20.57 -14.61
N GLN A 221 23.37 20.66 -14.66
CA GLN A 221 24.09 21.72 -15.35
C GLN A 221 24.45 21.26 -16.76
N LEU A 222 24.16 22.08 -17.77
CA LEU A 222 24.39 21.73 -19.18
C LEU A 222 25.70 22.32 -19.72
N VAL A 223 26.30 21.64 -20.70
CA VAL A 223 27.63 21.99 -21.25
C VAL A 223 27.59 23.24 -22.16
N ASP A 224 26.47 23.50 -22.84
CA ASP A 224 26.23 24.73 -23.62
C ASP A 224 24.72 25.05 -23.79
N GLU A 225 24.39 26.23 -24.35
CA GLU A 225 23.00 26.60 -24.69
C GLU A 225 22.40 25.71 -25.81
N ALA A 226 23.21 24.99 -26.59
CA ALA A 226 22.73 24.06 -27.62
C ALA A 226 22.27 22.71 -27.02
N ALA A 227 22.82 22.32 -25.87
CA ALA A 227 22.47 21.14 -25.09
C ALA A 227 21.10 21.27 -24.40
N HIS A 228 20.59 22.51 -24.24
CA HIS A 228 19.21 22.76 -23.78
C HIS A 228 18.18 22.07 -24.69
N GLN A 229 18.44 22.01 -26.00
CA GLN A 229 17.58 21.34 -27.00
C GLN A 229 17.70 19.81 -26.98
N ASN A 230 18.67 19.23 -26.25
CA ASN A 230 18.94 17.78 -26.21
C ASN A 230 18.54 17.13 -24.86
N SER A 231 17.87 17.89 -23.99
CA SER A 231 17.47 17.49 -22.62
C SER A 231 16.40 16.38 -22.57
N GLU A 232 15.68 16.14 -23.66
CA GLU A 232 14.67 15.07 -23.77
C GLU A 232 15.22 13.65 -23.66
N GLY A 233 16.53 13.49 -23.90
CA GLY A 233 17.23 12.22 -23.72
C GLY A 233 17.41 11.83 -22.26
N ILE A 234 17.34 12.77 -21.30
CA ILE A 234 17.79 12.54 -19.93
C ILE A 234 16.94 11.49 -19.20
N ARG A 235 15.62 11.69 -19.13
CA ARG A 235 14.71 10.74 -18.48
C ARG A 235 14.71 9.38 -19.18
N LYS A 236 14.73 9.36 -20.51
CA LYS A 236 14.72 8.12 -21.31
C LYS A 236 16.04 7.35 -21.17
N HIS A 237 17.17 8.05 -21.07
CA HIS A 237 18.48 7.46 -20.79
C HIS A 237 18.49 6.76 -19.43
N LEU A 238 17.89 7.37 -18.40
CA LEU A 238 17.73 6.75 -17.09
C LEU A 238 16.75 5.57 -17.13
N GLN A 239 15.58 5.70 -17.77
CA GLN A 239 14.56 4.63 -17.82
C GLN A 239 15.02 3.34 -18.51
N THR A 240 16.00 3.43 -19.42
CA THR A 240 16.58 2.27 -20.10
C THR A 240 17.68 1.57 -19.28
N ARG A 241 18.15 2.20 -18.20
CA ARG A 241 19.33 1.77 -17.43
C ARG A 241 19.08 1.61 -15.93
N LEU A 242 18.04 2.25 -15.40
CA LEU A 242 17.67 2.26 -14.00
C LEU A 242 16.21 1.79 -13.80
N PRO A 243 15.91 1.10 -12.69
CA PRO A 243 14.54 0.76 -12.30
C PRO A 243 13.64 1.97 -12.10
N ALA A 244 12.32 1.79 -12.28
CA ALA A 244 11.33 2.87 -12.21
C ALA A 244 11.35 3.69 -10.90
N TYR A 245 11.70 3.07 -9.77
CA TYR A 245 11.76 3.75 -8.46
C TYR A 245 13.00 4.64 -8.28
N MET A 246 14.01 4.53 -9.15
CA MET A 246 15.23 5.36 -9.13
C MET A 246 15.13 6.54 -10.10
N ILE A 247 14.07 6.64 -10.89
CA ILE A 247 13.89 7.72 -11.86
C ILE A 247 13.40 8.98 -11.10
N PRO A 248 14.14 10.10 -11.13
CA PRO A 248 13.67 11.35 -10.54
C PRO A 248 12.29 11.75 -11.03
N ALA A 249 11.46 12.24 -10.11
CA ALA A 249 10.14 12.79 -10.42
C ALA A 249 10.30 14.01 -11.32
N ASP A 250 11.28 14.87 -11.04
CA ASP A 250 11.53 16.12 -11.77
C ASP A 250 13.02 16.35 -12.08
N PHE A 251 13.27 17.19 -13.09
CA PHE A 251 14.59 17.63 -13.54
C PHE A 251 14.64 19.15 -13.62
N VAL A 252 15.57 19.78 -12.92
CA VAL A 252 15.78 21.23 -12.90
C VAL A 252 17.08 21.54 -13.63
N LEU A 253 17.00 22.32 -14.71
CA LEU A 253 18.17 22.73 -15.48
C LEU A 253 18.75 24.01 -14.89
N LEU A 254 20.06 24.03 -14.70
CA LEU A 254 20.80 25.16 -14.13
C LEU A 254 21.92 25.58 -15.07
N ASP A 255 22.12 26.88 -15.25
CA ASP A 255 23.33 27.38 -15.93
C ASP A 255 24.58 27.12 -15.08
N GLN A 256 24.43 27.20 -13.75
CA GLN A 256 25.48 26.91 -12.78
C GLN A 256 24.90 26.46 -11.44
N PHE A 257 25.57 25.52 -10.76
CA PHE A 257 25.20 25.14 -9.40
C PHE A 257 25.43 26.29 -8.40
N PRO A 258 24.44 26.64 -7.55
CA PRO A 258 24.67 27.55 -6.44
C PRO A 258 25.67 26.90 -5.48
N LEU A 259 26.71 27.66 -5.10
CA LEU A 259 27.76 27.22 -4.20
C LEU A 259 27.66 27.98 -2.87
N SER A 260 27.83 27.25 -1.77
CA SER A 260 28.03 27.80 -0.43
C SER A 260 29.36 28.58 -0.36
N PRO A 261 29.57 29.42 0.67
CA PRO A 261 30.85 30.12 0.89
C PRO A 261 32.10 29.23 0.95
N ASN A 262 31.92 27.92 1.17
CA ASN A 262 32.97 26.91 1.22
C ASN A 262 33.19 26.18 -0.13
N GLY A 263 32.58 26.65 -1.22
CA GLY A 263 32.74 26.09 -2.56
C GLY A 263 32.03 24.75 -2.81
N LYS A 264 31.13 24.32 -1.90
CA LYS A 264 30.28 23.13 -2.08
C LYS A 264 28.89 23.53 -2.58
N VAL A 265 28.23 22.66 -3.34
CA VAL A 265 26.83 22.81 -3.77
C VAL A 265 25.93 23.17 -2.57
N ASP A 266 25.24 24.29 -2.67
CA ASP A 266 24.33 24.80 -1.65
C ASP A 266 22.97 24.12 -1.77
N ARG A 267 22.74 23.13 -0.90
CA ARG A 267 21.51 22.33 -0.89
C ARG A 267 20.28 23.15 -0.53
N GLN A 268 20.40 24.19 0.31
CA GLN A 268 19.25 25.02 0.68
C GLN A 268 18.85 25.93 -0.48
N ALA A 269 19.83 26.46 -1.21
CA ALA A 269 19.56 27.20 -2.44
C ALA A 269 18.93 26.31 -3.52
N LEU A 270 19.44 25.08 -3.70
CA LEU A 270 18.82 24.12 -4.62
C LEU A 270 17.39 23.73 -4.21
N GLN A 271 17.15 23.51 -2.92
CA GLN A 271 15.82 23.21 -2.42
C GLN A 271 14.84 24.36 -2.68
N ALA A 272 15.23 25.60 -2.40
CA ALA A 272 14.42 26.76 -2.71
C ALA A 272 14.15 26.91 -4.22
N LEU A 273 15.13 26.59 -5.07
CA LEU A 273 14.94 26.53 -6.52
C LEU A 273 13.97 25.41 -6.93
N GLY A 274 13.99 24.26 -6.26
CA GLY A 274 12.99 23.19 -6.45
C GLY A 274 11.57 23.65 -6.10
N ASP A 275 11.43 24.43 -5.03
CA ASP A 275 10.14 24.94 -4.54
C ASP A 275 9.58 26.13 -5.38
N THR A 276 10.44 26.91 -6.03
CA THR A 276 10.07 28.12 -6.81
C THR A 276 10.18 27.98 -8.33
N SER A 277 10.76 26.89 -8.83
CA SER A 277 10.91 26.71 -10.27
C SER A 277 9.54 26.60 -10.93
N VAL A 278 9.24 27.61 -11.75
CA VAL A 278 8.28 27.49 -12.84
C VAL A 278 8.65 26.24 -13.62
N VAL A 279 7.71 25.32 -13.62
CA VAL A 279 7.69 24.10 -14.41
C VAL A 279 8.42 24.32 -15.74
N VAL A 280 9.62 23.76 -15.89
CA VAL A 280 10.10 23.42 -17.22
C VAL A 280 9.29 22.17 -17.59
N HIS A 281 8.07 22.40 -18.07
CA HIS A 281 7.48 21.48 -19.01
C HIS A 281 8.47 21.50 -20.17
N THR A 282 9.33 20.49 -20.29
CA THR A 282 10.00 20.22 -21.56
C THR A 282 8.92 19.72 -22.51
N GLU A 283 8.11 20.67 -22.99
CA GLU A 283 7.43 20.60 -24.27
C GLU A 283 8.53 20.69 -25.34
N ASN A 284 9.05 19.56 -25.82
CA ASN A 284 8.99 19.18 -27.24
C ASN A 284 10.04 18.16 -27.71
N GLU A 285 9.50 17.04 -28.21
CA GLU A 285 9.92 16.21 -29.36
C GLU A 285 10.96 15.05 -29.29
N VAL A 286 10.74 14.05 -28.42
CA VAL A 286 10.48 12.75 -29.07
C VAL A 286 9.24 13.02 -29.89
N LYS A 287 9.34 13.01 -31.23
CA LYS A 287 8.18 13.02 -32.14
C LYS A 287 7.29 11.80 -31.85
N HIS A 288 6.67 11.80 -30.68
CA HIS A 288 5.38 11.24 -30.45
C HIS A 288 4.46 12.27 -31.05
N GLU A 289 3.58 11.81 -31.94
CA GLU A 289 2.57 12.67 -32.53
C GLU A 289 1.89 13.48 -31.41
N PRO A 290 1.59 14.77 -31.65
CA PRO A 290 0.91 15.59 -30.66
C PRO A 290 -0.30 14.83 -30.13
N LEU A 291 -0.46 14.83 -28.81
CA LEU A 291 -1.64 14.26 -28.19
C LEU A 291 -2.85 15.05 -28.67
N ASP A 292 -3.83 14.37 -29.24
CA ASP A 292 -5.09 15.00 -29.57
C ASP A 292 -5.88 15.34 -28.29
N SER A 293 -7.00 16.05 -28.44
CA SER A 293 -7.79 16.49 -27.28
C SER A 293 -8.35 15.33 -26.45
N ALA A 294 -8.59 14.17 -27.07
CA ALA A 294 -9.06 12.98 -26.35
C ALA A 294 -7.91 12.30 -25.60
N GLU A 295 -6.74 12.21 -26.21
CA GLU A 295 -5.52 11.68 -25.60
C GLU A 295 -5.09 12.52 -24.37
N LEU A 296 -5.17 13.85 -24.47
CA LEU A 296 -4.87 14.76 -23.35
C LEU A 296 -5.84 14.63 -22.18
N GLY A 297 -7.15 14.60 -22.44
CA GLY A 297 -8.12 14.45 -21.36
C GLY A 297 -8.04 13.06 -20.71
N LEU A 298 -7.76 12.01 -21.49
CA LEU A 298 -7.57 10.65 -20.96
C LEU A 298 -6.32 10.58 -20.08
N ALA A 299 -5.23 11.23 -20.48
CA ALA A 299 -3.99 11.24 -19.72
C ALA A 299 -4.12 11.97 -18.37
N ARG A 300 -4.93 13.03 -18.29
CA ARG A 300 -5.30 13.67 -17.01
C ARG A 300 -6.07 12.74 -16.09
N ILE A 301 -7.01 11.97 -16.65
CA ILE A 301 -7.76 10.97 -15.89
C ILE A 301 -6.83 9.85 -15.40
N TRP A 302 -5.87 9.42 -16.22
CA TRP A 302 -4.85 8.45 -15.78
C TRP A 302 -4.03 9.00 -14.62
N GLU A 303 -3.68 10.28 -14.65
CA GLU A 303 -2.95 10.92 -13.56
C GLU A 303 -3.72 10.90 -12.24
N GLU A 304 -5.01 11.25 -12.26
CA GLU A 304 -5.87 11.22 -11.08
C GLU A 304 -6.06 9.81 -10.50
N VAL A 305 -6.12 8.80 -11.39
CA VAL A 305 -6.38 7.41 -11.00
C VAL A 305 -5.11 6.69 -10.55
N LEU A 306 -3.99 6.91 -11.24
CA LEU A 306 -2.70 6.26 -10.96
C LEU A 306 -1.85 7.04 -9.94
N GLY A 307 -2.22 8.29 -9.62
CA GLY A 307 -1.48 9.18 -8.74
C GLY A 307 -0.15 9.67 -9.32
N ARG A 308 -0.01 9.68 -10.66
CA ARG A 308 1.19 10.14 -11.36
C ARG A 308 0.91 10.57 -12.81
N PRO A 309 1.59 11.59 -13.35
CA PRO A 309 1.37 12.05 -14.72
C PRO A 309 1.83 11.01 -15.75
N VAL A 310 0.97 10.72 -16.72
CA VAL A 310 1.27 9.82 -17.86
C VAL A 310 0.79 10.45 -19.16
N MET A 311 1.60 11.34 -19.74
CA MET A 311 1.28 12.14 -20.93
C MET A 311 2.08 11.69 -22.17
N ARG A 312 1.89 10.46 -22.66
CA ARG A 312 2.59 9.98 -23.86
C ARG A 312 1.83 8.90 -24.64
N LYS A 313 1.87 8.96 -25.97
CA LYS A 313 1.47 7.83 -26.83
C LYS A 313 2.36 6.61 -26.55
N GLY A 314 1.79 5.43 -26.65
CA GLY A 314 2.42 4.14 -26.34
C GLY A 314 2.44 3.78 -24.86
N ALA A 315 2.03 4.67 -23.94
CA ALA A 315 1.89 4.32 -22.53
C ALA A 315 0.76 3.30 -22.34
N ASN A 316 1.06 2.20 -21.66
CA ASN A 316 0.08 1.16 -21.31
C ASN A 316 -0.39 1.31 -19.86
N PHE A 317 -1.71 1.36 -19.64
CA PHE A 317 -2.33 1.57 -18.33
C PHE A 317 -1.87 0.56 -17.27
N PHE A 318 -1.80 -0.72 -17.62
CA PHE A 318 -1.45 -1.81 -16.70
C PHE A 318 0.05 -1.86 -16.41
N GLU A 319 0.89 -1.52 -17.39
CA GLU A 319 2.34 -1.34 -17.15
C GLU A 319 2.61 -0.12 -16.25
N GLN A 320 1.69 0.86 -16.26
CA GLN A 320 1.73 1.98 -15.33
C GLN A 320 1.14 1.65 -13.94
N GLY A 321 0.96 0.38 -13.59
CA GLY A 321 0.45 -0.03 -12.27
C GLY A 321 -1.07 0.01 -12.14
N GLY A 322 -1.77 0.26 -13.25
CA GLY A 322 -3.22 0.10 -13.33
C GLY A 322 -3.66 -1.35 -13.08
N HIS A 323 -4.80 -1.53 -12.42
CA HIS A 323 -5.47 -2.82 -12.24
C HIS A 323 -6.99 -2.63 -12.41
N SER A 324 -7.77 -3.72 -12.37
CA SER A 324 -9.21 -3.69 -12.72
C SER A 324 -10.04 -2.65 -11.95
N LEU A 325 -9.70 -2.41 -10.67
CA LEU A 325 -10.37 -1.39 -9.85
C LEU A 325 -10.04 0.04 -10.32
N LEU A 326 -8.78 0.31 -10.63
CA LEU A 326 -8.35 1.59 -11.19
C LEU A 326 -8.93 1.78 -12.60
N ALA A 327 -9.03 0.72 -13.40
CA ALA A 327 -9.70 0.77 -14.70
C ALA A 327 -11.20 1.09 -14.56
N ALA A 328 -11.90 0.50 -13.58
CA ALA A 328 -13.29 0.84 -13.30
C ALA A 328 -13.46 2.30 -12.85
N ARG A 329 -12.57 2.78 -11.97
CA ARG A 329 -12.55 4.20 -11.56
C ARG A 329 -12.30 5.11 -12.76
N MET A 330 -11.30 4.79 -13.58
CA MET A 330 -11.02 5.53 -14.82
C MET A 330 -12.25 5.64 -15.72
N ILE A 331 -13.02 4.56 -15.91
CA ILE A 331 -14.25 4.60 -16.72
C ILE A 331 -15.30 5.55 -16.15
N ALA A 332 -15.44 5.62 -14.82
CA ALA A 332 -16.32 6.60 -14.20
C ALA A 332 -15.88 8.04 -14.53
N HIS A 333 -14.57 8.34 -14.41
CA HIS A 333 -14.03 9.64 -14.82
C HIS A 333 -14.17 9.90 -16.33
N LEU A 334 -14.08 8.87 -17.18
CA LEU A 334 -14.31 9.00 -18.63
C LEU A 334 -15.76 9.38 -18.93
N ARG A 335 -16.71 8.82 -18.20
CA ARG A 335 -18.13 9.18 -18.30
C ARG A 335 -18.33 10.65 -17.98
N ASP A 336 -17.79 11.13 -16.85
CA ASP A 336 -17.95 12.51 -16.41
C ASP A 336 -17.27 13.52 -17.36
N HIS A 337 -16.05 13.21 -17.80
CA HIS A 337 -15.22 14.13 -18.58
C HIS A 337 -15.53 14.11 -20.08
N PHE A 338 -15.70 12.92 -20.66
CA PHE A 338 -15.89 12.74 -22.10
C PHE A 338 -17.33 12.45 -22.52
N GLN A 339 -18.24 12.24 -21.56
CA GLN A 339 -19.61 11.83 -21.85
C GLN A 339 -19.64 10.59 -22.73
N VAL A 340 -18.79 9.60 -22.42
CA VAL A 340 -18.74 8.31 -23.11
C VAL A 340 -18.89 7.20 -22.08
N ASP A 341 -19.77 6.25 -22.38
CA ASP A 341 -19.86 5.00 -21.64
C ASP A 341 -19.07 3.90 -22.38
N LEU A 342 -17.90 3.54 -21.84
CA LEU A 342 -17.08 2.45 -22.36
C LEU A 342 -17.19 1.24 -21.41
N PRO A 343 -17.38 0.02 -21.93
CA PRO A 343 -17.33 -1.17 -21.08
C PRO A 343 -15.92 -1.36 -20.53
N LEU A 344 -15.79 -1.95 -19.33
CA LEU A 344 -14.49 -2.26 -18.72
C LEU A 344 -13.53 -3.00 -19.66
N ARG A 345 -14.09 -3.90 -20.48
CA ARG A 345 -13.36 -4.64 -21.50
C ARG A 345 -12.62 -3.74 -22.49
N ALA A 346 -13.15 -2.56 -22.82
CA ALA A 346 -12.52 -1.64 -23.76
C ALA A 346 -11.11 -1.20 -23.33
N VAL A 347 -10.88 -1.07 -22.01
CA VAL A 347 -9.58 -0.74 -21.42
C VAL A 347 -8.59 -1.89 -21.56
N PHE A 348 -9.06 -3.14 -21.45
CA PHE A 348 -8.22 -4.32 -21.64
C PHE A 348 -7.90 -4.57 -23.11
N ASP A 349 -8.88 -4.40 -24.00
CA ASP A 349 -8.69 -4.56 -25.45
C ASP A 349 -7.83 -3.43 -26.05
N SER A 350 -7.75 -2.28 -25.37
CA SER A 350 -7.00 -1.10 -25.83
C SER A 350 -6.33 -0.41 -24.65
N PRO A 351 -5.27 -1.03 -24.07
CA PRO A 351 -4.65 -0.54 -22.84
C PRO A 351 -3.72 0.64 -23.06
N LYS A 352 -3.41 0.98 -24.32
CA LYS A 352 -2.54 2.09 -24.68
C LYS A 352 -3.34 3.40 -24.75
N LEU A 353 -2.71 4.50 -24.36
CA LEU A 353 -3.33 5.82 -24.30
C LEU A 353 -4.02 6.20 -25.61
N GLU A 354 -3.32 6.11 -26.74
CA GLU A 354 -3.80 6.45 -28.07
C GLU A 354 -4.92 5.53 -28.58
N ASP A 355 -4.88 4.25 -28.22
CA ASP A 355 -5.88 3.28 -28.66
C ASP A 355 -7.18 3.46 -27.88
N LEU A 356 -7.09 3.77 -26.58
CA LEU A 356 -8.25 4.07 -25.76
C LEU A 356 -8.85 5.44 -26.10
N ALA A 357 -8.03 6.45 -26.37
CA ALA A 357 -8.48 7.76 -26.82
C ALA A 357 -9.21 7.70 -28.19
N ARG A 358 -8.72 6.85 -29.10
CA ARG A 358 -9.42 6.57 -30.37
C ARG A 358 -10.80 5.98 -30.13
N LYS A 359 -10.93 4.99 -29.23
CA LYS A 359 -12.23 4.42 -28.85
C LYS A 359 -13.18 5.45 -28.23
N ILE A 360 -12.67 6.34 -27.38
CA ILE A 360 -13.46 7.45 -26.83
C ILE A 360 -14.01 8.32 -27.97
N THR A 361 -13.15 8.72 -28.92
CA THR A 361 -13.53 9.58 -30.04
C THR A 361 -14.52 8.91 -30.99
N GLU A 362 -14.34 7.62 -31.28
CA GLU A 362 -15.26 6.81 -32.08
C GLU A 362 -16.65 6.75 -31.44
N HIS A 363 -16.71 6.49 -30.13
CA HIS A 363 -17.97 6.48 -29.39
C HIS A 363 -18.64 7.86 -29.33
N GLN A 364 -17.88 8.94 -29.12
CA GLN A 364 -18.42 10.31 -29.17
C GLN A 364 -19.02 10.64 -30.55
N THR A 365 -18.35 10.18 -31.62
CA THR A 365 -18.80 10.41 -33.00
C THR A 365 -20.06 9.61 -33.32
N LEU A 366 -20.14 8.36 -32.84
CA LEU A 366 -21.33 7.51 -32.97
C LEU A 366 -22.51 8.10 -32.18
N ALA A 367 -22.30 8.56 -30.95
CA ALA A 367 -23.33 9.21 -30.14
C ALA A 367 -23.88 10.48 -30.82
N LYS A 368 -22.99 11.36 -31.31
CA LYS A 368 -23.39 12.57 -32.06
C LYS A 368 -24.17 12.27 -33.34
N LYS A 369 -23.83 11.22 -34.08
CA LYS A 369 -24.53 10.82 -35.32
C LYS A 369 -25.87 10.14 -35.07
N ALA A 370 -26.00 9.41 -33.96
CA ALA A 370 -27.23 8.75 -33.59
C ALA A 370 -28.30 9.73 -33.06
N GLY A 371 -27.96 11.00 -32.77
CA GLY A 371 -28.86 11.93 -32.10
C GLY A 371 -29.23 11.48 -30.68
N HIS A 372 -28.53 10.47 -30.17
CA HIS A 372 -28.66 9.99 -28.80
C HIS A 372 -27.58 10.73 -28.02
N PRO A 373 -27.92 11.61 -27.04
CA PRO A 373 -26.94 11.92 -26.02
C PRO A 373 -26.45 10.58 -25.49
N SER A 374 -25.12 10.39 -25.45
CA SER A 374 -24.49 9.25 -24.81
C SER A 374 -25.25 8.99 -23.53
N GLY A 375 -25.94 7.84 -23.43
CA GLY A 375 -26.99 7.63 -22.43
C GLY A 375 -26.52 8.16 -21.09
N GLU A 376 -27.06 9.32 -20.70
CA GLU A 376 -26.59 10.03 -19.52
C GLU A 376 -27.13 9.20 -18.36
N VAL A 377 -26.32 8.24 -17.90
CA VAL A 377 -26.60 7.46 -16.70
C VAL A 377 -26.37 8.40 -15.53
N VAL A 378 -27.25 9.40 -15.40
CA VAL A 378 -27.27 10.33 -14.28
C VAL A 378 -27.81 9.55 -13.11
N LEU A 379 -27.03 9.47 -12.03
CA LEU A 379 -27.53 9.02 -10.73
C LEU A 379 -28.57 10.04 -10.26
N SER A 380 -29.82 9.82 -10.66
CA SER A 380 -30.94 10.62 -10.19
C SER A 380 -31.17 10.37 -8.70
N HIS A 381 -31.37 11.46 -7.95
CA HIS A 381 -31.71 11.34 -6.54
C HIS A 381 -33.04 10.62 -6.40
N ALA A 382 -33.04 9.47 -5.73
CA ALA A 382 -34.25 8.80 -5.34
C ALA A 382 -35.07 9.73 -4.45
N THR A 383 -36.37 9.88 -4.71
CA THR A 383 -37.20 10.47 -3.66
C THR A 383 -37.21 9.46 -2.52
N ARG A 384 -36.85 9.87 -1.30
CA ARG A 384 -36.77 8.98 -0.12
C ARG A 384 -38.18 8.54 0.34
N GLN A 385 -39.13 8.47 -0.59
CA GLN A 385 -40.46 7.92 -0.41
C GLN A 385 -40.37 6.40 -0.51
N GLU A 386 -41.13 5.75 0.37
CA GLU A 386 -41.12 4.32 0.57
C GLU A 386 -41.44 3.48 -0.68
N ASP A 387 -42.27 4.02 -1.59
CA ASP A 387 -42.66 3.37 -2.84
C ASP A 387 -41.63 3.52 -3.98
N GLU A 388 -40.54 4.27 -3.74
CA GLU A 388 -39.51 4.49 -4.73
C GLU A 388 -38.09 4.05 -4.29
N LEU A 389 -38.01 3.24 -3.24
CA LEU A 389 -36.79 2.57 -2.81
C LEU A 389 -36.75 1.15 -3.38
N PHE A 390 -35.64 0.82 -4.03
CA PHE A 390 -35.45 -0.47 -4.68
C PHE A 390 -34.26 -1.21 -4.06
N LEU A 391 -34.26 -2.53 -4.17
CA LEU A 391 -33.07 -3.33 -3.92
C LEU A 391 -32.23 -3.40 -5.19
N THR A 392 -30.92 -3.43 -5.02
CA THR A 392 -30.03 -3.91 -6.09
C THR A 392 -30.18 -5.42 -6.28
N HIS A 393 -29.80 -5.96 -7.43
CA HIS A 393 -29.76 -7.40 -7.65
C HIS A 393 -28.85 -8.12 -6.66
N ALA A 394 -27.77 -7.46 -6.22
CA ALA A 394 -26.91 -7.97 -5.15
C ALA A 394 -27.66 -8.06 -3.81
N GLN A 395 -28.42 -7.02 -3.44
CA GLN A 395 -29.23 -7.04 -2.22
C GLN A 395 -30.37 -8.07 -2.30
N GLN A 396 -31.04 -8.20 -3.45
CA GLN A 396 -32.06 -9.24 -3.68
C GLN A 396 -31.50 -10.63 -3.44
N ARG A 397 -30.32 -10.94 -4.01
CA ARG A 397 -29.63 -12.22 -3.77
C ARG A 397 -29.34 -12.43 -2.29
N GLN A 398 -28.80 -11.43 -1.60
CA GLN A 398 -28.49 -11.53 -0.17
C GLN A 398 -29.75 -11.78 0.67
N TRP A 399 -30.85 -11.11 0.35
CA TRP A 399 -32.13 -11.34 1.03
C TRP A 399 -32.66 -12.76 0.78
N VAL A 400 -32.64 -13.25 -0.46
CA VAL A 400 -33.07 -14.63 -0.78
C VAL A 400 -32.24 -15.65 0.01
N LEU A 401 -30.92 -15.47 0.07
CA LEU A 401 -30.04 -16.35 0.84
C LEU A 401 -30.36 -16.34 2.34
N ALA A 402 -30.65 -15.16 2.90
CA ALA A 402 -31.09 -15.04 4.29
C ALA A 402 -32.47 -15.67 4.54
N GLN A 403 -33.39 -15.67 3.57
CA GLN A 403 -34.68 -16.37 3.71
C GLN A 403 -34.55 -17.90 3.61
N LEU A 404 -33.57 -18.40 2.85
CA LEU A 404 -33.32 -19.85 2.74
C LEU A 404 -32.76 -20.44 4.04
N ASP A 405 -31.94 -19.68 4.76
CA ASP A 405 -31.45 -20.04 6.10
C ASP A 405 -31.33 -18.81 7.01
N PRO A 406 -32.43 -18.39 7.68
CA PRO A 406 -32.43 -17.22 8.56
C PRO A 406 -31.52 -17.34 9.78
N SER A 407 -31.09 -18.57 10.10
CA SER A 407 -30.19 -18.85 11.21
C SER A 407 -28.71 -18.78 10.82
N SER A 408 -28.41 -18.54 9.55
CA SER A 408 -27.05 -18.57 9.03
C SER A 408 -26.28 -17.28 9.34
N PRO A 409 -25.06 -17.37 9.89
CA PRO A 409 -24.13 -16.24 9.96
C PRO A 409 -23.24 -16.11 8.73
N ALA A 410 -23.44 -16.91 7.67
CA ALA A 410 -22.52 -17.01 6.54
C ALA A 410 -22.24 -15.68 5.82
N TYR A 411 -23.15 -14.70 5.95
CA TYR A 411 -23.04 -13.37 5.36
C TYR A 411 -22.83 -12.25 6.38
N ASN A 412 -22.39 -12.59 7.59
CA ASN A 412 -21.85 -11.62 8.54
C ASN A 412 -20.42 -11.24 8.12
N ILE A 413 -20.10 -9.95 8.23
CA ILE A 413 -18.78 -9.38 8.00
C ILE A 413 -18.26 -8.87 9.35
N PRO A 414 -17.56 -9.71 10.13
CA PRO A 414 -16.89 -9.28 11.35
C PRO A 414 -15.53 -8.64 11.03
N ALA A 415 -15.23 -7.53 11.70
CA ALA A 415 -13.93 -6.86 11.64
C ALA A 415 -13.58 -6.29 13.00
N ALA A 416 -12.47 -6.74 13.57
CA ALA A 416 -11.99 -6.30 14.88
C ALA A 416 -10.68 -5.50 14.74
N VAL A 417 -10.54 -4.49 15.59
CA VAL A 417 -9.30 -3.73 15.75
C VAL A 417 -8.94 -3.68 17.23
N LYS A 418 -7.64 -3.82 17.53
CA LYS A 418 -7.10 -3.51 18.85
C LYS A 418 -6.80 -2.01 18.92
N ILE A 419 -7.17 -1.39 20.02
CA ILE A 419 -6.91 0.02 20.32
C ILE A 419 -5.97 0.07 21.52
N ASP A 420 -4.80 0.67 21.29
CA ASP A 420 -3.82 0.99 22.34
C ASP A 420 -4.05 2.44 22.79
N GLY A 421 -4.31 2.62 24.08
CA GLY A 421 -4.72 3.87 24.71
C GLY A 421 -6.08 3.80 25.40
N GLU A 422 -6.43 4.89 26.07
CA GLU A 422 -7.77 5.05 26.67
C GLU A 422 -8.83 5.18 25.58
N LEU A 423 -9.96 4.50 25.76
CA LEU A 423 -11.10 4.57 24.85
C LEU A 423 -12.23 5.41 25.48
N ASP A 424 -12.54 6.56 24.88
CA ASP A 424 -13.73 7.35 25.23
C ASP A 424 -14.96 6.70 24.56
N TYR A 425 -15.70 5.91 25.35
CA TYR A 425 -16.90 5.20 24.89
C TYR A 425 -18.00 6.15 24.39
N ASP A 426 -18.19 7.29 25.05
CA ASP A 426 -19.20 8.29 24.65
C ASP A 426 -18.84 8.85 23.26
N ARG A 427 -17.55 9.09 23.03
CA ARG A 427 -17.06 9.58 21.73
C ARG A 427 -17.15 8.51 20.64
N LEU A 428 -16.92 7.26 20.98
CA LEU A 428 -17.14 6.15 20.05
C LEU A 428 -18.61 6.03 19.68
N GLU A 429 -19.52 6.14 20.66
CA GLU A 429 -20.98 6.11 20.43
C GLU A 429 -21.43 7.27 19.52
N GLU A 430 -20.95 8.49 19.78
CA GLU A 430 -21.21 9.66 18.94
C GLU A 430 -20.68 9.47 17.50
N SER A 431 -19.48 8.89 17.36
CA SER A 431 -18.86 8.63 16.06
C SER A 431 -19.65 7.60 15.26
N VAL A 432 -20.06 6.50 15.91
CA VAL A 432 -20.89 5.45 15.30
C VAL A 432 -22.25 6.01 14.89
N ALA A 433 -22.89 6.80 15.74
CA ALA A 433 -24.16 7.46 15.43
C ALA A 433 -24.03 8.40 14.23
N THR A 434 -22.93 9.16 14.15
CA THR A 434 -22.66 10.09 13.04
C THR A 434 -22.48 9.35 11.72
N VAL A 435 -21.72 8.26 11.72
CA VAL A 435 -21.53 7.40 10.55
C VAL A 435 -22.85 6.76 10.10
N CYS A 436 -23.63 6.21 11.04
CA CYS A 436 -24.96 5.66 10.72
C CYS A 436 -25.87 6.74 10.14
N GLN A 437 -25.85 7.96 10.68
CA GLN A 437 -26.65 9.05 10.16
C GLN A 437 -26.25 9.43 8.73
N ARG A 438 -24.94 9.45 8.45
CA ARG A 438 -24.35 9.81 7.15
C ARG A 438 -24.68 8.80 6.04
N HIS A 439 -24.68 7.50 6.34
CA HIS A 439 -24.90 6.41 5.37
C HIS A 439 -26.28 5.78 5.56
N GLU A 440 -27.23 6.09 4.66
CA GLU A 440 -28.62 5.58 4.75
C GLU A 440 -28.70 4.05 4.78
N VAL A 441 -27.80 3.37 4.07
CA VAL A 441 -27.78 1.90 3.95
C VAL A 441 -27.59 1.19 5.29
N LEU A 442 -26.86 1.78 6.24
CA LEU A 442 -26.67 1.21 7.58
C LEU A 442 -27.95 1.22 8.42
N ARG A 443 -28.90 2.08 8.04
CA ARG A 443 -30.20 2.30 8.69
C ARG A 443 -31.36 1.78 7.87
N THR A 444 -31.10 0.95 6.86
CA THR A 444 -32.12 0.40 5.98
C THR A 444 -32.47 -1.03 6.41
N ALA A 445 -33.77 -1.26 6.64
CA ALA A 445 -34.36 -2.58 6.84
C ALA A 445 -34.91 -3.12 5.51
N TYR A 446 -35.09 -4.43 5.39
CA TYR A 446 -35.60 -5.11 4.20
C TYR A 446 -36.85 -5.91 4.54
N VAL A 447 -37.99 -5.24 4.59
CA VAL A 447 -39.25 -5.78 5.10
C VAL A 447 -39.94 -6.65 4.05
N ASN A 448 -40.38 -7.85 4.43
CA ASN A 448 -41.22 -8.68 3.58
C ASN A 448 -42.69 -8.31 3.76
N ASP A 449 -43.32 -7.77 2.72
CA ASP A 449 -44.76 -7.42 2.73
C ASP A 449 -45.65 -8.58 2.24
N GLY A 450 -45.08 -9.75 1.98
CA GLY A 450 -45.80 -10.93 1.48
C GLY A 450 -46.00 -10.96 -0.04
N THR A 451 -45.49 -9.97 -0.79
CA THR A 451 -45.56 -9.94 -2.27
C THR A 451 -44.51 -10.81 -2.96
N GLY A 452 -43.61 -11.44 -2.19
CA GLY A 452 -42.54 -12.31 -2.69
C GLY A 452 -41.24 -11.58 -3.01
N SER A 453 -41.15 -10.27 -2.78
CA SER A 453 -39.91 -9.49 -2.80
C SER A 453 -39.87 -8.53 -1.61
N PRO A 454 -38.70 -8.32 -0.99
CA PRO A 454 -38.59 -7.37 0.11
C PRO A 454 -38.68 -5.94 -0.40
N ARG A 455 -39.05 -5.03 0.51
CA ARG A 455 -39.00 -3.59 0.30
C ARG A 455 -37.97 -2.96 1.23
N PRO A 456 -37.06 -2.09 0.74
CA PRO A 456 -36.15 -1.35 1.61
C PRO A 456 -36.95 -0.29 2.37
N GLU A 457 -36.77 -0.22 3.68
CA GLU A 457 -37.38 0.80 4.54
C GLU A 457 -36.29 1.51 5.34
N LEU A 458 -36.17 2.82 5.15
CA LEU A 458 -35.22 3.62 5.91
C LEU A 458 -35.76 3.85 7.33
N ARG A 459 -34.94 3.55 8.35
CA ARG A 459 -35.23 3.84 9.76
C ARG A 459 -34.36 5.01 10.22
N PRO A 460 -34.83 6.29 10.17
CA PRO A 460 -33.98 7.46 10.40
C PRO A 460 -33.24 7.47 11.73
N SER A 461 -33.83 6.89 12.77
CA SER A 461 -33.29 6.86 14.13
C SER A 461 -32.55 5.56 14.48
N ALA A 462 -32.35 4.65 13.52
CA ALA A 462 -31.63 3.40 13.77
C ALA A 462 -30.14 3.69 14.01
N VAL A 463 -29.67 3.42 15.23
CA VAL A 463 -28.27 3.51 15.62
C VAL A 463 -27.97 2.30 16.51
N PRO A 464 -26.84 1.60 16.33
CA PRO A 464 -26.56 0.43 17.15
C PRO A 464 -26.14 0.85 18.55
N SER A 465 -26.57 0.09 19.55
CA SER A 465 -25.98 0.21 20.88
C SER A 465 -24.59 -0.43 20.89
N ILE A 466 -23.66 0.17 21.63
CA ILE A 466 -22.34 -0.42 21.87
C ILE A 466 -22.47 -1.45 22.98
N GLN A 467 -22.20 -2.71 22.66
CA GLN A 467 -22.13 -3.78 23.65
C GLN A 467 -20.75 -3.77 24.30
N GLN A 468 -20.71 -3.50 25.61
CA GLN A 468 -19.46 -3.41 26.37
C GLN A 468 -19.24 -4.68 27.19
N PHE A 469 -18.02 -5.20 27.16
CA PHE A 469 -17.57 -6.33 27.95
C PHE A 469 -16.27 -5.95 28.65
N ASP A 470 -16.12 -6.33 29.91
CA ASP A 470 -14.91 -6.07 30.68
C ASP A 470 -14.22 -7.40 31.02
N LEU A 471 -13.00 -7.58 30.51
CA LEU A 471 -12.12 -8.70 30.83
C LEU A 471 -10.88 -8.23 31.62
N SER A 472 -10.83 -6.96 32.02
CA SER A 472 -9.67 -6.37 32.71
C SER A 472 -9.44 -6.88 34.13
N ASP A 473 -10.42 -7.59 34.70
CA ASP A 473 -10.27 -8.31 35.98
C ASP A 473 -9.49 -9.63 35.84
N LEU A 474 -9.31 -10.14 34.60
CA LEU A 474 -8.53 -11.35 34.32
C LEU A 474 -7.07 -10.98 34.02
N SER A 475 -6.12 -11.89 34.31
CA SER A 475 -4.73 -11.69 33.88
C SER A 475 -4.59 -11.78 32.36
N GLU A 476 -3.56 -11.16 31.78
CA GLU A 476 -3.32 -11.17 30.32
C GLU A 476 -3.34 -12.59 29.71
N SER A 477 -2.77 -13.57 30.41
CA SER A 477 -2.77 -14.98 29.97
C SER A 477 -4.15 -15.66 30.05
N GLU A 478 -5.07 -15.14 30.87
CA GLU A 478 -6.42 -15.68 31.05
C GLU A 478 -7.46 -14.98 30.17
N GLN A 479 -7.14 -13.80 29.63
CA GLN A 479 -8.06 -13.00 28.80
C GLN A 479 -8.26 -13.57 27.40
N GLU A 480 -7.26 -14.25 26.84
CA GLU A 480 -7.24 -14.59 25.42
C GLU A 480 -8.35 -15.63 25.08
N LEU A 481 -8.58 -16.65 25.93
CA LEU A 481 -9.68 -17.63 25.81
C LEU A 481 -11.07 -16.99 25.76
N PRO A 482 -11.49 -16.25 26.81
CA PRO A 482 -12.80 -15.62 26.82
C PRO A 482 -12.95 -14.54 25.75
N LEU A 483 -11.89 -13.80 25.40
CA LEU A 483 -11.92 -12.83 24.29
C LEU A 483 -12.28 -13.52 22.97
N ASN A 484 -11.56 -14.59 22.63
CA ASN A 484 -11.76 -15.29 21.35
C ASN A 484 -13.10 -16.02 21.27
N ALA A 485 -13.54 -16.62 22.39
CA ALA A 485 -14.87 -17.19 22.49
C ALA A 485 -15.95 -16.13 22.28
N LEU A 486 -15.81 -14.97 22.92
CA LEU A 486 -16.74 -13.84 22.79
C LEU A 486 -16.78 -13.29 21.36
N LEU A 487 -15.64 -13.00 20.73
CA LEU A 487 -15.60 -12.49 19.36
C LEU A 487 -16.18 -13.50 18.35
N THR A 488 -15.91 -14.80 18.55
CA THR A 488 -16.47 -15.88 17.73
C THR A 488 -17.98 -16.00 17.91
N GLU A 489 -18.47 -15.95 19.14
CA GLU A 489 -19.90 -15.95 19.42
C GLU A 489 -20.58 -14.75 18.76
N LYS A 490 -20.09 -13.54 19.01
CA LYS A 490 -20.70 -12.29 18.53
C LYS A 490 -20.68 -12.15 17.02
N SER A 491 -19.62 -12.63 16.35
CA SER A 491 -19.55 -12.65 14.88
C SER A 491 -20.54 -13.64 14.24
N ARG A 492 -20.98 -14.67 14.97
CA ARG A 492 -21.87 -15.73 14.50
C ARG A 492 -23.35 -15.55 14.83
N ILE A 493 -23.72 -14.51 15.57
CA ILE A 493 -25.13 -14.22 15.82
C ILE A 493 -25.76 -13.73 14.49
N PRO A 494 -26.83 -14.36 13.96
CA PRO A 494 -27.48 -13.92 12.72
C PRO A 494 -28.08 -12.51 12.83
N PHE A 495 -28.32 -11.88 11.68
CA PHE A 495 -29.08 -10.64 11.60
C PHE A 495 -30.50 -10.92 11.13
N ASP A 496 -31.48 -10.25 11.75
CA ASP A 496 -32.82 -10.11 11.18
C ASP A 496 -32.80 -8.92 10.21
N LEU A 497 -32.97 -9.19 8.91
CA LEU A 497 -32.89 -8.17 7.87
C LEU A 497 -34.06 -7.17 7.92
N GLU A 498 -35.15 -7.48 8.62
CA GLU A 498 -36.28 -6.56 8.82
C GLU A 498 -36.01 -5.53 9.93
N GLN A 499 -34.92 -5.70 10.69
CA GLN A 499 -34.55 -4.85 11.82
C GLN A 499 -33.27 -4.07 11.51
N ALA A 500 -33.40 -2.76 11.35
CA ALA A 500 -32.24 -1.86 11.27
C ALA A 500 -31.84 -1.38 12.69
N PRO A 501 -30.54 -1.13 12.94
CA PRO A 501 -29.43 -1.16 11.98
C PRO A 501 -28.80 -2.55 11.80
N LEU A 502 -28.31 -2.83 10.60
CA LEU A 502 -27.60 -4.08 10.26
C LEU A 502 -26.09 -3.98 10.55
N LEU A 503 -25.78 -3.39 11.71
CA LEU A 503 -24.45 -3.17 12.26
C LEU A 503 -24.52 -3.41 13.76
N ARG A 504 -23.54 -4.13 14.31
CA ARG A 504 -23.32 -4.27 15.76
C ARG A 504 -21.92 -3.80 16.10
N VAL A 505 -21.79 -3.15 17.25
CA VAL A 505 -20.52 -2.68 17.78
C VAL A 505 -20.28 -3.35 19.12
N ILE A 506 -19.18 -4.10 19.22
CA ILE A 506 -18.76 -4.81 20.42
C ILE A 506 -17.45 -4.17 20.87
N CYS A 507 -17.39 -3.73 22.12
CA CYS A 507 -16.19 -3.22 22.75
C CYS A 507 -15.81 -4.12 23.92
N VAL A 508 -14.58 -4.61 23.94
CA VAL A 508 -14.04 -5.44 25.00
C VAL A 508 -12.87 -4.69 25.63
N LYS A 509 -12.97 -4.40 26.92
CA LYS A 509 -11.89 -3.79 27.71
C LYS A 509 -10.96 -4.88 28.22
N LEU A 510 -9.68 -4.78 27.90
CA LEU A 510 -8.62 -5.71 28.33
C LEU A 510 -7.78 -5.10 29.47
N SER A 511 -7.56 -3.80 29.43
CA SER A 511 -6.93 -3.03 30.50
C SER A 511 -7.42 -1.58 30.46
N ALA A 512 -6.86 -0.69 31.30
CA ALA A 512 -7.18 0.74 31.22
C ALA A 512 -6.79 1.37 29.87
N THR A 513 -5.81 0.78 29.18
CA THR A 513 -5.22 1.31 27.94
C THR A 513 -5.26 0.30 26.80
N GLU A 514 -6.01 -0.78 26.91
CA GLU A 514 -6.12 -1.77 25.84
C GLU A 514 -7.58 -2.19 25.68
N HIS A 515 -8.06 -2.05 24.45
CA HIS A 515 -9.43 -2.33 24.07
C HIS A 515 -9.47 -3.08 22.75
N VAL A 516 -10.49 -3.92 22.55
CA VAL A 516 -10.82 -4.49 21.25
C VAL A 516 -12.18 -3.96 20.83
N VAL A 517 -12.26 -3.36 19.64
CA VAL A 517 -13.51 -2.91 19.04
C VAL A 517 -13.79 -3.76 17.82
N MET A 518 -14.90 -4.48 17.84
CA MET A 518 -15.38 -5.28 16.72
C MET A 518 -16.66 -4.70 16.14
N LEU A 519 -16.65 -4.51 14.83
CA LEU A 519 -17.81 -4.20 14.01
C LEU A 519 -18.28 -5.48 13.35
N VAL A 520 -19.57 -5.77 13.42
CA VAL A 520 -20.19 -6.89 12.67
C VAL A 520 -21.30 -6.31 11.82
N LEU A 521 -21.19 -6.45 10.50
CA LEU A 521 -22.19 -5.98 9.54
C LEU A 521 -22.82 -7.16 8.81
N HIS A 522 -24.01 -6.97 8.24
CA HIS A 522 -24.53 -7.93 7.24
C HIS A 522 -24.06 -7.55 5.83
N HIS A 523 -23.72 -8.53 4.99
CA HIS A 523 -23.22 -8.30 3.63
C HIS A 523 -24.22 -7.59 2.70
N ILE A 524 -25.50 -7.51 3.08
CA ILE A 524 -26.52 -6.75 2.33
C ILE A 524 -26.33 -5.23 2.41
N VAL A 525 -25.64 -4.73 3.45
CA VAL A 525 -25.41 -3.27 3.65
C VAL A 525 -23.95 -2.86 3.49
N ALA A 526 -23.03 -3.83 3.38
CA ALA A 526 -21.60 -3.55 3.30
C ALA A 526 -20.84 -4.65 2.55
N ASP A 527 -19.71 -4.26 1.98
CA ASP A 527 -18.70 -5.12 1.40
C ASP A 527 -17.29 -4.75 1.92
N ALA A 528 -16.25 -5.36 1.36
CA ALA A 528 -14.87 -5.10 1.75
C ALA A 528 -14.45 -3.62 1.57
N TRP A 529 -14.95 -2.93 0.55
CA TRP A 529 -14.68 -1.49 0.37
C TRP A 529 -15.39 -0.67 1.44
N SER A 530 -16.68 -0.94 1.63
CA SER A 530 -17.54 -0.25 2.59
C SER A 530 -16.92 -0.30 4.00
N LEU A 531 -16.35 -1.45 4.38
CA LEU A 531 -15.67 -1.61 5.66
C LEU A 531 -14.43 -0.68 5.82
N HIS A 532 -13.62 -0.55 4.77
CA HIS A 532 -12.47 0.37 4.79
C HIS A 532 -12.91 1.83 4.94
N LEU A 533 -13.97 2.23 4.23
CA LEU A 533 -14.55 3.57 4.36
C LEU A 533 -15.10 3.81 5.77
N LEU A 534 -15.80 2.82 6.35
CA LEU A 534 -16.36 2.88 7.68
C LEU A 534 -15.28 3.14 8.75
N PHE A 535 -14.18 2.38 8.72
CA PHE A 535 -13.07 2.59 9.65
C PHE A 535 -12.39 3.95 9.46
N LYS A 536 -12.21 4.39 8.22
CA LYS A 536 -11.63 5.71 7.92
C LYS A 536 -12.48 6.83 8.52
N GLU A 537 -13.80 6.78 8.33
CA GLU A 537 -14.71 7.78 8.85
C GLU A 537 -14.83 7.71 10.38
N LEU A 538 -14.90 6.51 10.98
CA LEU A 538 -14.91 6.37 12.44
C LEU A 538 -13.67 7.00 13.10
N ARG A 539 -12.47 6.79 12.53
CA ARG A 539 -11.25 7.47 13.02
C ARG A 539 -11.34 8.98 12.89
N LEU A 540 -11.77 9.48 11.73
CA LEU A 540 -11.94 10.92 11.49
C LEU A 540 -12.89 11.54 12.54
N PHE A 541 -14.04 10.90 12.81
CA PHE A 541 -15.01 11.39 13.78
C PHE A 541 -14.51 11.31 15.23
N GLN A 542 -13.68 10.32 15.55
CA GLN A 542 -13.00 10.25 16.84
C GLN A 542 -11.92 11.32 17.02
N GLU A 543 -11.36 11.89 15.94
CA GLU A 543 -10.36 12.96 16.03
C GLU A 543 -10.98 14.36 16.12
N LEU A 544 -12.18 14.55 15.55
CA LEU A 544 -12.88 15.84 15.56
C LEU A 544 -13.31 16.26 16.98
N PRO A 545 -13.11 17.53 17.40
CA PRO A 545 -13.54 18.02 18.72
C PRO A 545 -15.00 17.65 19.02
N LYS A 546 -15.32 17.32 20.28
CA LYS A 546 -16.70 17.00 20.71
C LYS A 546 -17.67 18.02 20.09
N LEU A 547 -18.63 17.55 19.31
CA LEU A 547 -19.57 18.38 18.54
C LEU A 547 -20.58 19.04 19.49
N GLY A 548 -20.10 19.99 20.29
CA GLY A 548 -20.88 20.77 21.24
C GLY A 548 -21.65 21.90 20.56
N SER A 549 -22.52 21.58 19.60
CA SER A 549 -23.63 22.42 19.09
C SER A 549 -24.06 21.95 17.69
N ARG A 550 -25.37 22.03 17.41
CA ARG A 550 -25.99 21.83 16.07
C ARG A 550 -25.26 22.59 14.94
N SER A 551 -24.51 23.64 15.23
CA SER A 551 -23.80 24.47 14.25
C SER A 551 -22.52 23.85 13.67
N GLN A 552 -21.91 22.84 14.30
CA GLN A 552 -20.70 22.17 13.75
C GLN A 552 -20.99 20.88 12.98
N ARG A 553 -22.21 20.31 13.10
CA ARG A 553 -22.67 19.20 12.23
C ARG A 553 -22.70 19.60 10.74
N GLY A 554 -22.77 20.90 10.45
CA GLY A 554 -22.67 21.47 9.10
C GLY A 554 -21.26 21.45 8.48
N SER A 555 -20.22 21.05 9.22
CA SER A 555 -18.85 20.93 8.68
C SER A 555 -18.60 19.64 7.90
N LEU A 556 -19.55 18.70 7.91
CA LEU A 556 -19.45 17.47 7.14
C LEU A 556 -20.08 17.70 5.78
N ILE A 557 -19.26 17.67 4.72
CA ILE A 557 -19.74 17.71 3.34
C ILE A 557 -20.76 16.57 3.18
N PRO A 558 -22.06 16.84 2.95
CA PRO A 558 -23.07 15.81 2.78
C PRO A 558 -22.66 14.88 1.63
N LEU A 559 -23.01 13.59 1.74
CA LEU A 559 -22.83 12.69 0.60
C LEU A 559 -23.74 13.17 -0.54
N THR A 560 -23.15 13.35 -1.72
CA THR A 560 -23.89 13.77 -2.92
C THR A 560 -24.86 12.69 -3.40
N HIS A 561 -24.57 11.42 -3.11
CA HIS A 561 -25.38 10.26 -3.46
C HIS A 561 -25.45 9.27 -2.30
N GLN A 562 -26.53 8.50 -2.26
CA GLN A 562 -26.76 7.39 -1.35
C GLN A 562 -26.95 6.10 -2.15
N TYR A 563 -26.90 4.96 -1.45
CA TYR A 563 -27.02 3.66 -2.11
C TYR A 563 -28.40 3.46 -2.79
N SER A 564 -29.44 4.10 -2.29
CA SER A 564 -30.79 4.14 -2.89
C SER A 564 -30.81 4.77 -4.29
N ASP A 565 -29.95 5.77 -4.53
CA ASP A 565 -29.80 6.42 -5.84
C ASP A 565 -29.17 5.43 -6.85
N TYR A 566 -28.20 4.61 -6.40
CA TYR A 566 -27.62 3.54 -7.20
C TYR A 566 -28.61 2.40 -7.47
N ALA A 567 -29.40 2.00 -6.47
CA ALA A 567 -30.41 0.96 -6.66
C ALA A 567 -31.46 1.33 -7.71
N ARG A 568 -31.92 2.60 -7.71
CA ARG A 568 -32.81 3.12 -8.75
C ARG A 568 -32.17 3.04 -10.14
N LEU A 569 -30.91 3.45 -10.23
CA LEU A 569 -30.17 3.42 -11.48
C LEU A 569 -30.03 1.99 -12.04
N GLU A 570 -29.75 1.01 -11.19
CA GLU A 570 -29.63 -0.38 -11.60
C GLU A 570 -30.96 -0.93 -12.15
N GLN A 571 -32.08 -0.64 -11.48
CA GLN A 571 -33.41 -1.06 -11.94
C GLN A 571 -33.81 -0.45 -13.29
N GLN A 572 -33.31 0.75 -13.62
CA GLN A 572 -33.57 1.41 -14.89
C GLN A 572 -32.67 0.87 -16.03
N ASN A 573 -31.55 0.24 -15.69
CA ASN A 573 -30.53 -0.21 -16.64
C ASN A 573 -30.61 -1.72 -16.89
N ASP A 574 -31.74 -2.19 -17.45
CA ASP A 574 -31.86 -3.57 -17.89
C ASP A 574 -31.06 -3.81 -19.19
N ASN A 575 -29.87 -4.39 -19.05
CA ASN A 575 -28.96 -4.65 -20.16
C ASN A 575 -29.21 -6.04 -20.77
N GLN A 576 -30.23 -6.14 -21.62
CA GLN A 576 -30.60 -7.38 -22.33
C GLN A 576 -29.41 -8.00 -23.10
N GLN A 577 -28.55 -7.18 -23.69
CA GLN A 577 -27.37 -7.67 -24.42
C GLN A 577 -26.39 -8.41 -23.49
N SER A 578 -26.16 -7.91 -22.27
CA SER A 578 -25.36 -8.60 -21.26
C SER A 578 -26.01 -9.91 -20.83
N GLN A 579 -27.34 -9.91 -20.62
CA GLN A 579 -28.07 -11.13 -20.28
C GLN A 579 -27.94 -12.20 -21.38
N ASP A 580 -28.13 -11.82 -22.64
CA ASP A 580 -28.06 -12.74 -23.77
C ASP A 580 -26.65 -13.30 -23.95
N TYR A 581 -25.63 -12.47 -23.75
CA TYR A 581 -24.24 -12.92 -23.70
C TYR A 581 -24.04 -14.02 -22.64
N TRP A 582 -24.51 -13.80 -21.41
CA TRP A 582 -24.36 -14.79 -20.34
C TRP A 582 -25.19 -16.05 -20.56
N LYS A 583 -26.43 -15.93 -21.08
CA LYS A 583 -27.24 -17.09 -21.47
C LYS A 583 -26.52 -17.96 -22.49
N ASN A 584 -25.90 -17.35 -23.50
CA ASN A 584 -25.13 -18.07 -24.51
C ASN A 584 -23.85 -18.68 -23.93
N GLN A 585 -23.10 -17.94 -23.11
CA GLN A 585 -21.84 -18.42 -22.53
C GLN A 585 -22.03 -19.56 -21.52
N LEU A 586 -23.21 -19.62 -20.88
CA LEU A 586 -23.55 -20.60 -19.85
C LEU A 586 -24.44 -21.76 -20.36
N ALA A 587 -24.83 -21.76 -21.64
CA ALA A 587 -25.81 -22.69 -22.20
C ALA A 587 -25.45 -24.18 -21.99
N ASP A 588 -24.16 -24.51 -22.08
CA ASP A 588 -23.63 -25.87 -22.00
C ASP A 588 -22.75 -26.09 -20.77
N VAL A 589 -22.87 -25.25 -19.73
CA VAL A 589 -22.08 -25.41 -18.51
C VAL A 589 -22.60 -26.63 -17.74
N PRO A 590 -21.74 -27.59 -17.36
CA PRO A 590 -22.17 -28.76 -16.60
C PRO A 590 -22.71 -28.33 -15.23
N ASP A 591 -23.69 -29.08 -14.71
CA ASP A 591 -24.33 -28.81 -13.42
C ASP A 591 -23.32 -28.67 -12.26
N ARG A 592 -22.17 -29.35 -12.36
CA ARG A 592 -21.11 -29.31 -11.36
C ARG A 592 -19.74 -29.67 -11.93
N LEU A 593 -18.72 -29.18 -11.24
CA LEU A 593 -17.34 -29.64 -11.40
C LEU A 593 -17.08 -30.81 -10.43
N GLU A 594 -16.58 -31.93 -10.93
CA GLU A 594 -16.26 -33.11 -10.10
C GLU A 594 -14.86 -32.98 -9.50
N LEU A 595 -14.81 -32.49 -8.25
CA LEU A 595 -13.58 -32.39 -7.47
C LEU A 595 -13.33 -33.70 -6.70
N PRO A 596 -12.06 -34.08 -6.45
CA PRO A 596 -11.73 -35.19 -5.57
C PRO A 596 -12.10 -34.83 -4.13
N ILE A 597 -13.29 -35.24 -3.70
CA ILE A 597 -13.83 -35.00 -2.36
C ILE A 597 -13.65 -36.24 -1.49
N ASP A 598 -13.27 -36.05 -0.22
CA ASP A 598 -13.11 -37.15 0.74
C ASP A 598 -14.46 -37.75 1.19
N TYR A 599 -15.52 -36.93 1.17
CA TYR A 599 -16.86 -37.30 1.62
C TYR A 599 -17.92 -36.92 0.59
N ALA A 600 -18.99 -37.71 0.52
CA ALA A 600 -20.14 -37.40 -0.32
C ALA A 600 -20.77 -36.05 0.09
N ARG A 601 -21.21 -35.27 -0.91
CA ARG A 601 -21.84 -33.97 -0.67
C ARG A 601 -23.20 -34.16 0.04
N PRO A 602 -23.45 -33.49 1.17
CA PRO A 602 -24.74 -33.58 1.86
C PRO A 602 -25.85 -32.87 1.08
N ALA A 603 -27.11 -33.26 1.32
CA ALA A 603 -28.28 -32.68 0.65
C ALA A 603 -28.53 -31.21 1.06
N ALA A 604 -28.17 -30.84 2.29
CA ALA A 604 -28.17 -29.46 2.77
C ALA A 604 -26.73 -29.02 3.09
N PRO A 605 -26.31 -27.81 2.69
CA PRO A 605 -25.00 -27.29 3.04
C PRO A 605 -24.90 -27.09 4.55
N ALA A 606 -23.90 -27.70 5.18
CA ALA A 606 -23.68 -27.58 6.62
C ALA A 606 -23.06 -26.24 7.03
N TYR A 607 -22.50 -25.48 6.08
CA TYR A 607 -21.74 -24.24 6.28
C TYR A 607 -20.62 -24.31 7.34
N VAL A 608 -20.20 -25.53 7.71
CA VAL A 608 -19.01 -25.79 8.50
C VAL A 608 -17.82 -25.82 7.56
N ALA A 609 -16.89 -24.90 7.73
CA ALA A 609 -15.70 -24.77 6.91
C ALA A 609 -14.47 -24.56 7.80
N ASP A 610 -13.33 -24.96 7.26
CA ASP A 610 -12.00 -24.64 7.79
C ASP A 610 -11.22 -23.88 6.70
N SER A 611 -10.17 -23.19 7.09
CA SER A 611 -9.34 -22.38 6.19
C SER A 611 -7.90 -22.84 6.21
N VAL A 612 -7.36 -23.20 5.05
CA VAL A 612 -5.93 -23.48 4.88
C VAL A 612 -5.26 -22.27 4.24
N SER A 613 -4.34 -21.64 4.96
CA SER A 613 -3.55 -20.53 4.45
C SER A 613 -2.18 -21.00 3.97
N PHE A 614 -1.71 -20.45 2.85
CA PHE A 614 -0.34 -20.63 2.37
C PHE A 614 0.24 -19.28 1.97
N GLN A 615 1.58 -19.18 1.98
CA GLN A 615 2.28 -17.93 1.66
C GLN A 615 3.05 -18.07 0.35
N VAL A 616 2.95 -17.05 -0.50
CA VAL A 616 3.78 -16.87 -1.70
C VAL A 616 4.93 -15.94 -1.32
N ASN A 617 6.17 -16.42 -1.47
CA ASN A 617 7.32 -15.63 -1.06
C ASN A 617 7.61 -14.47 -2.05
N PRO A 618 8.43 -13.47 -1.68
CA PRO A 618 8.67 -12.30 -2.53
C PRO A 618 9.30 -12.62 -3.90
N GLU A 619 10.13 -13.65 -3.99
CA GLU A 619 10.76 -14.09 -5.25
C GLU A 619 9.72 -14.69 -6.20
N GLN A 620 8.86 -15.57 -5.69
CA GLN A 620 7.73 -16.16 -6.43
C GLN A 620 6.74 -15.08 -6.87
N LYS A 621 6.42 -14.12 -6.00
CA LYS A 621 5.55 -12.98 -6.35
C LYS A 621 6.15 -12.19 -7.52
N ARG A 622 7.45 -11.85 -7.45
CA ARG A 622 8.13 -11.11 -8.52
C ARG A 622 8.12 -11.89 -9.83
N ALA A 623 8.40 -13.19 -9.80
CA ALA A 623 8.34 -14.05 -10.97
C ALA A 623 6.92 -14.11 -11.59
N LEU A 624 5.87 -14.15 -10.77
CA LEU A 624 4.47 -14.08 -11.24
C LEU A 624 4.15 -12.72 -11.87
N GLU A 625 4.65 -11.62 -11.31
CA GLU A 625 4.50 -10.28 -11.87
C GLU A 625 5.26 -10.11 -13.19
N ASP A 626 6.49 -10.65 -13.29
CA ASP A 626 7.27 -10.70 -14.52
C ASP A 626 6.55 -11.48 -15.62
N LEU A 627 6.03 -12.67 -15.28
CA LEU A 627 5.23 -13.49 -16.20
C LEU A 627 3.98 -12.73 -16.68
N SER A 628 3.30 -12.03 -15.77
CA SER A 628 2.12 -11.23 -16.08
C SER A 628 2.48 -10.13 -17.09
N ARG A 629 3.58 -9.39 -16.86
CA ARG A 629 4.07 -8.36 -17.79
C ARG A 629 4.45 -8.94 -19.16
N GLN A 630 5.16 -10.06 -19.19
CA GLN A 630 5.57 -10.72 -20.44
C GLN A 630 4.39 -11.06 -21.35
N HIS A 631 3.24 -11.40 -20.77
CA HIS A 631 2.03 -11.77 -21.49
C HIS A 631 0.96 -10.68 -21.55
N GLN A 632 1.30 -9.42 -21.20
CA GLN A 632 0.36 -8.30 -21.16
C GLN A 632 -0.90 -8.60 -20.32
N ALA A 633 -0.72 -9.39 -19.26
CA ALA A 633 -1.77 -9.82 -18.35
C ALA A 633 -1.64 -9.12 -16.99
N THR A 634 -2.73 -9.11 -16.23
CA THR A 634 -2.69 -8.70 -14.82
C THR A 634 -2.28 -9.87 -13.93
N LEU A 635 -1.73 -9.60 -12.74
CA LEU A 635 -1.44 -10.67 -11.76
C LEU A 635 -2.67 -11.51 -11.44
N PHE A 636 -3.85 -10.89 -11.40
CA PHE A 636 -5.13 -11.59 -11.24
C PHE A 636 -5.37 -12.62 -12.35
N MET A 637 -5.17 -12.26 -13.62
CA MET A 637 -5.34 -13.18 -14.75
C MET A 637 -4.37 -14.35 -14.68
N THR A 638 -3.11 -14.08 -14.31
CA THR A 638 -2.08 -15.12 -14.14
C THR A 638 -2.46 -16.10 -13.04
N LEU A 639 -2.89 -15.61 -11.87
CA LEU A 639 -3.34 -16.46 -10.76
C LEU A 639 -4.63 -17.21 -11.09
N LEU A 640 -5.58 -16.58 -11.77
CA LEU A 640 -6.81 -17.23 -12.23
C LEU A 640 -6.51 -18.33 -13.25
N ALA A 641 -5.56 -18.12 -14.16
CA ALA A 641 -5.12 -19.14 -15.10
C ALA A 641 -4.47 -20.33 -14.37
N ALA A 642 -3.58 -20.06 -13.41
CA ALA A 642 -2.97 -21.10 -12.58
C ALA A 642 -4.03 -21.91 -11.81
N PHE A 643 -5.02 -21.22 -11.23
CA PHE A 643 -6.14 -21.86 -10.53
C PHE A 643 -7.00 -22.71 -11.47
N LYS A 644 -7.32 -22.22 -12.67
CA LYS A 644 -8.05 -23.01 -13.68
C LYS A 644 -7.28 -24.26 -14.11
N VAL A 645 -5.95 -24.15 -14.31
CA VAL A 645 -5.09 -25.30 -14.63
C VAL A 645 -5.05 -26.31 -13.48
N LEU A 646 -5.00 -25.82 -12.23
CA LEU A 646 -5.08 -26.68 -11.04
C LEU A 646 -6.39 -27.47 -11.01
N LEU A 647 -7.53 -26.79 -11.16
CA LEU A 647 -8.84 -27.43 -11.21
C LEU A 647 -8.92 -28.44 -12.36
N ALA A 648 -8.48 -28.06 -13.56
CA ALA A 648 -8.45 -28.96 -14.70
C ALA A 648 -7.60 -30.21 -14.43
N ARG A 649 -6.44 -30.09 -13.76
CA ARG A 649 -5.62 -31.26 -13.41
C ARG A 649 -6.30 -32.19 -12.41
N TYR A 650 -7.06 -31.65 -11.47
CA TYR A 650 -7.82 -32.46 -10.53
C TYR A 650 -9.03 -33.16 -11.16
N THR A 651 -9.62 -32.57 -12.19
CA THR A 651 -10.83 -33.12 -12.83
C THR A 651 -10.55 -33.95 -14.07
N SER A 652 -9.42 -33.75 -14.77
CA SER A 652 -9.09 -34.42 -16.05
C SER A 652 -8.49 -35.82 -15.90
N ASN A 653 -8.27 -36.29 -14.67
CA ASN A 653 -7.81 -37.65 -14.35
C ASN A 653 -8.93 -38.56 -13.82
N SER A 654 -10.20 -38.19 -14.08
CA SER A 654 -11.40 -38.95 -13.67
C SER A 654 -12.09 -39.56 -14.89
#